data_AF-A0AAU9XUF1-F1
#
_entry.id   AF-A0AAU9XUF1-F1
#
_cell.length_a   1.000
_cell.length_b   1.000
_cell.length_c   1.000
_cell.angle_alpha   90.00
_cell.angle_beta   90.00
_cell.angle_gamma   90.00
#
_symmetry.space_group_name_H-M   'P 1'
#
loop_
_entity.id
_entity.type
_entity.pdbx_description
1 polymer ?
#
loop_
_entity_poly.entity_id
_entity_poly.type
_entity_poly.pdbx_seq_one_letter_code
_entity_poly.pdbx_strand_id
1 'polypeptide(L)'
;MYKRSSNGEQGVFGGVDSILPGEYHAYICEISEVIFFYHDIDVTSGKRKLDLVAVISGGAEVTRGLHKNITLNASLSYDPEVAHGNRSGMNFTWHYGKVTRNHSSKQGEAKAEKDFFMAVNESAIHYHGSASGELVSLNTETLSLHQFHIVKLVVTKDSRISTVYQVIHLIEGDPPEIYQRCFFNCQPKVSPLVKLSIKSQCRGLQCSKISSYKWRLYQHFKRNTSFIWQRKHNLRLVTSTPLNSSDIVIKGGSLTGGNMYRLALFITITDGLWGVSAYDFSTAISRILVIPSGGTSSLQKDLDAIAQWSSRNNMNLNPKKLENGLYSVLYRGVNKNISTSSIPPGNSTDNFTVKVIATVTDNFGISASPVSLAVQISPYQNVSTDFITNLLLANDSLFQKFIAIGNLRKAALLANSVLLSVSQETSMNFQERYKVMNYILENISPLEAKTVFDILQKSSVIGSALPVLEEVPHQSLVTSFIFICTPQNFSLSAISSMTSLLWSIAQKRDVADISLTKQSAENLASCLNTVLKAAAVTASVDSKSSFQQQGKLLVKISMKAHQKVADSLLVLTIPDEKTIPFTAGQLSMTLGRYTLQRLSGLEVKAGKGRFILPSKSQLLLSGVNKTSFVDVQMLSFSFNAYT
;
A
#
# COMPACT_ATOMS: atom_id res chain seq x y z
N MET A 1 -13.46 -4.79 25.98
CA MET A 1 -13.19 -5.35 24.63
C MET A 1 -14.38 -5.02 23.74
N TYR A 2 -14.17 -4.78 22.44
CA TYR A 2 -15.25 -4.44 21.50
C TYR A 2 -15.45 -5.55 20.46
N LYS A 3 -16.72 -5.88 20.19
CA LYS A 3 -17.17 -6.62 18.99
C LYS A 3 -18.18 -5.73 18.28
N ARG A 4 -18.11 -5.64 16.95
CA ARG A 4 -19.03 -4.84 16.12
C ARG A 4 -19.80 -5.79 15.20
N SER A 5 -21.12 -5.74 15.22
CA SER A 5 -21.98 -6.29 14.17
C SER A 5 -22.44 -5.15 13.25
N SER A 6 -23.04 -5.49 12.10
CA SER A 6 -23.33 -4.56 11.01
C SER A 6 -24.41 -3.51 11.28
N ASN A 7 -25.22 -3.65 12.34
CA ASN A 7 -26.49 -2.93 12.50
C ASN A 7 -26.57 -1.98 13.72
N GLY A 8 -25.49 -1.77 14.47
CA GLY A 8 -25.22 -0.45 15.07
C GLY A 8 -25.83 -0.04 16.42
N GLU A 9 -26.55 -0.87 17.16
CA GLU A 9 -27.05 -0.49 18.51
C GLU A 9 -26.05 -0.82 19.64
N GLN A 10 -26.01 0.01 20.70
CA GLN A 10 -25.19 -0.19 21.91
C GLN A 10 -25.98 0.12 23.19
N GLY A 11 -25.93 -0.80 24.15
CA GLY A 11 -26.31 -0.58 25.55
C GLY A 11 -25.10 -0.76 26.49
N VAL A 12 -25.19 -0.22 27.70
CA VAL A 12 -24.11 -0.19 28.71
C VAL A 12 -24.51 -1.01 29.95
N PHE A 13 -23.54 -1.66 30.60
CA PHE A 13 -23.64 -2.18 31.97
C PHE A 13 -22.40 -1.74 32.80
N GLY A 14 -22.56 -1.53 34.11
CA GLY A 14 -21.55 -1.01 35.07
C GLY A 14 -20.35 -1.96 35.32
N GLY A 15 -19.33 -1.67 36.15
CA GLY A 15 -19.25 -0.80 37.35
C GLY A 15 -19.34 -1.67 38.63
N VAL A 16 -18.66 -1.45 39.77
CA VAL A 16 -17.76 -0.41 40.37
C VAL A 16 -16.79 -1.19 41.33
N ASP A 17 -15.55 -0.84 41.72
CA ASP A 17 -15.12 0.28 42.61
C ASP A 17 -13.56 0.46 42.78
N SER A 18 -13.18 1.22 43.81
CA SER A 18 -11.90 1.63 44.48
C SER A 18 -10.88 0.51 44.89
N ILE A 19 -9.61 0.74 45.33
CA ILE A 19 -8.95 1.80 46.17
C ILE A 19 -7.47 2.12 45.72
N LEU A 20 -6.95 3.27 46.18
CA LEU A 20 -5.63 3.98 46.04
C LEU A 20 -4.38 3.26 46.67
N PRO A 21 -3.18 3.90 46.80
CA PRO A 21 -2.28 4.49 45.79
C PRO A 21 -0.78 4.05 45.95
N GLY A 22 0.14 4.55 45.10
CA GLY A 22 1.59 4.42 45.34
C GLY A 22 2.44 5.27 44.39
N GLU A 23 3.25 6.19 44.94
CA GLU A 23 4.11 7.14 44.21
C GLU A 23 5.39 6.50 43.65
N TYR A 24 5.90 7.00 42.53
CA TYR A 24 7.35 7.04 42.26
C TYR A 24 7.72 8.26 41.39
N HIS A 25 8.80 8.94 41.78
CA HIS A 25 9.22 10.22 41.21
C HIS A 25 9.73 10.12 39.76
N ALA A 26 9.40 11.14 38.95
CA ALA A 26 10.02 11.35 37.63
C ALA A 26 10.97 12.55 37.70
N TYR A 27 12.22 12.35 37.29
CA TYR A 27 13.21 13.42 37.18
C TYR A 27 12.83 14.43 36.09
N ILE A 28 12.94 15.70 36.43
CA ILE A 28 12.82 16.81 35.48
C ILE A 28 14.12 16.90 34.66
N CYS A 29 14.00 16.91 33.35
CA CYS A 29 15.02 17.49 32.46
C CYS A 29 14.43 18.76 31.85
N GLU A 30 15.07 19.89 32.11
CA GLU A 30 14.75 21.16 31.47
C GLU A 30 14.97 21.06 29.95
N ILE A 31 14.00 21.56 29.18
CA ILE A 31 14.19 21.84 27.75
C ILE A 31 13.99 23.34 27.58
N SER A 32 14.96 23.97 26.93
CA SER A 32 15.04 25.41 26.71
C SER A 32 13.82 25.98 25.98
N GLU A 33 13.56 27.25 26.25
CA GLU A 33 12.38 28.03 25.84
C GLU A 33 11.87 27.73 24.43
N VAL A 34 10.59 27.32 24.35
CA VAL A 34 9.80 27.33 23.12
C VAL A 34 8.65 28.30 23.31
N ILE A 35 8.52 29.22 22.35
CA ILE A 35 7.51 30.29 22.33
C ILE A 35 6.09 29.69 22.49
N PHE A 36 5.34 30.22 23.45
CA PHE A 36 3.97 29.80 23.76
C PHE A 36 3.03 30.01 22.56
N PHE A 37 2.44 28.91 22.08
CA PHE A 37 1.09 28.95 21.52
C PHE A 37 0.13 28.52 22.62
N TYR A 38 -0.90 29.33 22.89
CA TYR A 38 -1.94 28.95 23.83
C TYR A 38 -2.63 27.66 23.36
N HIS A 39 -2.59 26.63 24.21
CA HIS A 39 -3.20 25.34 23.97
C HIS A 39 -4.33 25.13 24.98
N ASP A 40 -5.58 25.09 24.52
CA ASP A 40 -6.71 24.79 25.39
C ASP A 40 -6.71 23.32 25.82
N ILE A 41 -6.77 23.13 27.14
CA ILE A 41 -6.98 21.82 27.77
C ILE A 41 -8.47 21.71 28.12
N ASP A 42 -9.16 20.80 27.44
CA ASP A 42 -10.53 20.40 27.81
C ASP A 42 -10.47 19.59 29.11
N VAL A 43 -10.77 20.24 30.23
CA VAL A 43 -10.52 19.78 31.62
C VAL A 43 -11.32 18.51 31.98
N THR A 44 -12.25 18.08 31.13
CA THR A 44 -13.24 17.04 31.46
C THR A 44 -12.86 15.61 31.08
N SER A 45 -11.83 15.37 30.25
CA SER A 45 -11.55 14.01 29.72
C SER A 45 -10.09 13.55 29.65
N GLY A 46 -9.12 14.43 29.92
CA GLY A 46 -7.69 14.07 29.98
C GLY A 46 -7.06 13.55 28.68
N LYS A 47 -7.79 13.51 27.55
CA LYS A 47 -7.29 13.10 26.24
C LYS A 47 -7.12 14.30 25.32
N ARG A 48 -5.90 14.46 24.79
CA ARG A 48 -5.58 15.44 23.74
C ARG A 48 -6.29 15.05 22.44
N LYS A 49 -7.35 15.78 22.08
CA LYS A 49 -8.01 15.70 20.76
C LYS A 49 -7.00 16.02 19.65
N LEU A 50 -7.08 15.33 18.51
CA LEU A 50 -6.31 15.65 17.30
C LEU A 50 -6.73 16.99 16.69
N ASP A 51 -5.78 17.66 16.04
CA ASP A 51 -6.00 18.94 15.36
C ASP A 51 -6.95 18.78 14.15
N LEU A 52 -7.78 19.79 13.89
CA LEU A 52 -8.66 19.80 12.71
C LEU A 52 -7.84 19.91 11.41
N VAL A 53 -8.34 19.34 10.33
CA VAL A 53 -7.69 19.40 9.01
C VAL A 53 -8.52 20.28 8.07
N ALA A 54 -8.07 21.51 7.85
CA ALA A 54 -8.66 22.44 6.89
C ALA A 54 -8.13 22.18 5.47
N VAL A 55 -9.03 22.04 4.49
CA VAL A 55 -8.68 21.76 3.08
C VAL A 55 -9.58 22.56 2.13
N ILE A 56 -8.96 23.35 1.25
CA ILE A 56 -9.66 24.04 0.15
C ILE A 56 -9.57 23.18 -1.11
N SER A 57 -10.71 22.93 -1.75
CA SER A 57 -10.77 22.21 -3.03
C SER A 57 -9.96 22.96 -4.11
N GLY A 58 -9.16 22.22 -4.88
CA GLY A 58 -8.20 22.79 -5.84
C GLY A 58 -6.74 22.73 -5.37
N GLY A 59 -6.50 22.69 -4.06
CA GLY A 59 -5.16 22.68 -3.47
C GLY A 59 -4.67 24.08 -3.08
N ALA A 60 -3.36 24.23 -2.91
CA ALA A 60 -2.74 25.45 -2.37
C ALA A 60 -2.64 26.61 -3.37
N GLU A 61 -2.79 26.32 -4.67
CA GLU A 61 -2.66 27.30 -5.76
C GLU A 61 -3.46 26.80 -6.97
N VAL A 62 -4.23 27.67 -7.63
CA VAL A 62 -5.13 27.31 -8.75
C VAL A 62 -5.25 28.44 -9.79
N THR A 63 -5.61 28.09 -11.03
CA THR A 63 -6.09 29.07 -12.03
C THR A 63 -7.63 29.08 -12.11
N ARG A 64 -8.23 30.27 -12.25
CA ARG A 64 -9.67 30.47 -12.47
C ARG A 64 -9.93 31.58 -13.50
N GLY A 65 -11.09 31.54 -14.13
CA GLY A 65 -11.52 32.55 -15.09
C GLY A 65 -11.96 33.83 -14.40
N LEU A 66 -11.66 34.97 -15.02
CA LEU A 66 -12.16 36.29 -14.63
C LEU A 66 -13.59 36.53 -15.17
N HIS A 67 -14.31 37.48 -14.59
CA HIS A 67 -15.70 37.83 -14.94
C HIS A 67 -16.67 36.64 -14.80
N LYS A 68 -16.39 35.76 -13.83
CA LYS A 68 -17.23 34.61 -13.48
C LYS A 68 -17.29 34.44 -11.96
N ASN A 69 -18.38 33.87 -11.48
CA ASN A 69 -18.48 33.39 -10.11
C ASN A 69 -17.63 32.13 -9.92
N ILE A 70 -16.66 32.18 -9.00
CA ILE A 70 -15.83 31.03 -8.63
C ILE A 70 -16.33 30.43 -7.32
N THR A 71 -16.43 29.10 -7.24
CA THR A 71 -16.85 28.41 -6.01
C THR A 71 -15.65 28.05 -5.14
N LEU A 72 -15.57 28.66 -3.97
CA LEU A 72 -14.70 28.25 -2.86
C LEU A 72 -15.39 27.10 -2.11
N ASN A 73 -14.63 26.06 -1.76
CA ASN A 73 -15.20 24.81 -1.25
C ASN A 73 -14.31 24.18 -0.18
N ALA A 74 -14.86 24.05 1.03
CA ALA A 74 -14.21 23.50 2.22
C ALA A 74 -14.62 22.04 2.53
N SER A 75 -15.45 21.39 1.69
CA SER A 75 -15.99 20.03 1.92
C SER A 75 -14.94 18.92 2.11
N LEU A 76 -13.69 19.17 1.72
CA LEU A 76 -12.58 18.24 1.95
C LEU A 76 -11.96 18.36 3.36
N SER A 77 -12.36 19.37 4.14
CA SER A 77 -11.96 19.54 5.54
C SER A 77 -12.66 18.51 6.43
N TYR A 78 -11.98 18.08 7.48
CA TYR A 78 -12.50 17.07 8.41
C TYR A 78 -11.89 17.18 9.81
N ASP A 79 -12.61 16.61 10.78
CA ASP A 79 -12.16 16.39 12.14
C ASP A 79 -11.65 14.93 12.26
N PRO A 80 -10.37 14.68 12.60
CA PRO A 80 -9.83 13.32 12.72
C PRO A 80 -10.45 12.47 13.84
N GLU A 81 -11.16 13.08 14.80
CA GLU A 81 -11.79 12.38 15.94
C GLU A 81 -13.15 11.75 15.57
N VAL A 82 -13.71 12.05 14.39
CA VAL A 82 -15.03 11.56 13.96
C VAL A 82 -14.96 10.77 12.65
N ALA A 83 -16.02 10.02 12.36
CA ALA A 83 -16.12 9.26 11.11
C ALA A 83 -16.01 10.19 9.88
N HIS A 84 -15.21 9.78 8.89
CA HIS A 84 -15.01 10.55 7.65
C HIS A 84 -16.34 10.98 7.01
N GLY A 85 -16.41 12.26 6.62
CA GLY A 85 -17.61 12.87 6.05
C GLY A 85 -18.56 13.49 7.09
N ASN A 86 -18.44 13.16 8.38
CA ASN A 86 -19.17 13.88 9.42
C ASN A 86 -18.47 15.22 9.71
N ARG A 87 -19.15 16.32 9.39
CA ARG A 87 -18.70 17.70 9.67
C ARG A 87 -19.57 18.42 10.70
N SER A 88 -20.37 17.68 11.48
CA SER A 88 -21.23 18.27 12.50
C SER A 88 -20.39 19.03 13.55
N GLY A 89 -20.83 20.26 13.85
CA GLY A 89 -20.13 21.22 14.71
C GLY A 89 -18.91 21.91 14.08
N MET A 90 -18.60 21.69 12.80
CA MET A 90 -17.53 22.41 12.10
C MET A 90 -18.06 23.69 11.47
N ASN A 91 -17.46 24.83 11.84
CA ASN A 91 -17.73 26.14 11.25
C ASN A 91 -16.63 26.50 10.24
N PHE A 92 -17.03 27.17 9.16
CA PHE A 92 -16.16 27.53 8.03
C PHE A 92 -16.21 29.04 7.79
N THR A 93 -15.09 29.71 7.98
CA THR A 93 -14.93 31.15 7.74
C THR A 93 -13.88 31.39 6.67
N TRP A 94 -14.23 32.16 5.66
CA TRP A 94 -13.37 32.54 4.55
C TRP A 94 -12.98 34.00 4.67
N HIS A 95 -11.72 34.31 4.40
CA HIS A 95 -11.23 35.68 4.23
C HIS A 95 -10.56 35.80 2.87
N TYR A 96 -10.87 36.84 2.11
CA TYR A 96 -10.33 37.08 0.79
C TYR A 96 -9.51 38.37 0.77
N GLY A 97 -8.34 38.29 0.14
CA GLY A 97 -7.30 39.31 0.23
C GLY A 97 -6.43 39.38 -1.03
N LYS A 98 -5.57 40.40 -1.07
CA LYS A 98 -4.56 40.61 -2.11
C LYS A 98 -3.18 40.63 -1.47
N VAL A 99 -2.16 40.13 -2.19
CA VAL A 99 -0.75 40.22 -1.76
C VAL A 99 -0.02 41.27 -2.56
N THR A 100 0.70 42.16 -1.87
CA THR A 100 1.60 43.12 -2.49
C THR A 100 2.85 42.43 -3.02
N ARG A 101 3.22 42.73 -4.28
CA ARG A 101 4.23 42.01 -5.08
C ARG A 101 5.63 41.93 -4.44
N ASN A 102 5.93 42.79 -3.46
CA ASN A 102 7.26 42.88 -2.81
C ASN A 102 7.53 41.80 -1.74
N HIS A 103 6.54 41.00 -1.34
CA HIS A 103 6.68 40.03 -0.23
C HIS A 103 6.58 38.54 -0.63
N SER A 104 6.53 38.23 -1.93
CA SER A 104 6.79 36.85 -2.37
C SER A 104 8.25 36.49 -2.07
N SER A 105 8.48 35.27 -1.57
CA SER A 105 9.80 34.81 -1.13
C SER A 105 10.82 34.88 -2.27
N LYS A 106 11.96 35.54 -2.04
CA LYS A 106 13.03 35.71 -3.04
C LYS A 106 13.38 34.36 -3.69
N GLN A 107 13.15 34.26 -4.99
CA GLN A 107 13.50 33.08 -5.78
C GLN A 107 15.02 32.85 -5.72
N GLY A 108 15.44 31.69 -5.23
CA GLY A 108 16.73 31.13 -5.57
C GLY A 108 16.67 30.63 -7.01
N GLU A 109 17.15 31.46 -7.95
CA GLU A 109 17.47 31.12 -9.35
C GLU A 109 16.32 30.60 -10.23
N ALA A 110 15.68 31.52 -10.98
CA ALA A 110 15.56 31.41 -12.45
C ALA A 110 14.91 32.68 -13.05
N LYS A 111 15.54 33.29 -14.06
CA LYS A 111 14.85 34.25 -14.92
C LYS A 111 13.82 33.50 -15.79
N ALA A 112 12.63 34.08 -15.94
CA ALA A 112 11.59 33.74 -16.91
C ALA A 112 11.01 32.31 -16.89
N GLU A 113 10.00 32.06 -16.05
CA GLU A 113 8.88 31.16 -16.35
C GLU A 113 7.69 31.47 -15.40
N LYS A 114 6.46 31.48 -15.93
CA LYS A 114 5.19 31.89 -15.29
C LYS A 114 5.15 31.76 -13.76
N ASP A 115 4.86 32.88 -13.09
CA ASP A 115 4.91 33.06 -11.64
C ASP A 115 4.16 31.96 -10.87
N PHE A 116 4.88 31.33 -9.96
CA PHE A 116 4.38 30.25 -9.10
C PHE A 116 4.66 30.62 -7.64
N PHE A 117 3.63 30.54 -6.79
CA PHE A 117 3.76 30.95 -5.39
C PHE A 117 4.47 29.88 -4.57
N MET A 118 5.48 30.30 -3.82
CA MET A 118 6.21 29.40 -2.93
C MET A 118 5.70 29.50 -1.49
N ALA A 119 5.69 30.70 -0.91
CA ALA A 119 5.17 30.93 0.44
C ALA A 119 4.27 32.18 0.48
N VAL A 120 3.26 32.11 1.34
CA VAL A 120 2.36 33.22 1.66
C VAL A 120 2.79 33.79 3.01
N ASN A 121 3.21 35.05 3.04
CA ASN A 121 3.47 35.77 4.28
C ASN A 121 2.18 36.47 4.71
N GLU A 122 1.57 36.04 5.84
CA GLU A 122 0.29 36.57 6.31
C GLU A 122 0.33 38.08 6.58
N SER A 123 1.47 38.60 7.06
CA SER A 123 1.67 40.05 7.28
C SER A 123 1.67 40.90 6.01
N ALA A 124 1.72 40.27 4.83
CA ALA A 124 1.66 40.94 3.52
C ALA A 124 0.31 40.74 2.79
N ILE A 125 -0.70 40.16 3.46
CA ILE A 125 -2.05 40.00 2.91
C ILE A 125 -2.92 41.17 3.38
N HIS A 126 -3.49 41.91 2.43
CA HIS A 126 -4.56 42.87 2.72
C HIS A 126 -5.91 42.21 2.44
N TYR A 127 -6.60 41.78 3.50
CA TYR A 127 -7.96 41.26 3.42
C TYR A 127 -8.95 42.40 3.15
N HIS A 128 -9.89 42.18 2.24
CA HIS A 128 -10.92 43.16 1.84
C HIS A 128 -12.35 42.61 2.00
N GLY A 129 -12.50 41.40 2.55
CA GLY A 129 -13.79 40.91 3.03
C GLY A 129 -13.72 39.47 3.55
N SER A 130 -14.88 38.99 4.01
CA SER A 130 -15.06 37.64 4.55
C SER A 130 -16.42 37.05 4.17
N ALA A 131 -16.56 35.74 4.29
CA ALA A 131 -17.81 35.00 4.09
C ALA A 131 -17.82 33.74 4.96
N SER A 132 -18.99 33.18 5.25
CA SER A 132 -19.13 31.98 6.07
C SER A 132 -19.93 30.89 5.36
N GLY A 133 -19.57 29.62 5.59
CA GLY A 133 -20.23 28.45 5.01
C GLY A 133 -19.27 27.46 4.33
N GLU A 134 -19.69 26.20 4.16
CA GLU A 134 -18.85 25.15 3.52
C GLU A 134 -18.57 25.45 2.04
N LEU A 135 -19.51 26.11 1.36
CA LEU A 135 -19.43 26.55 -0.03
C LEU A 135 -19.70 28.05 -0.10
N VAL A 136 -18.81 28.80 -0.75
CA VAL A 136 -18.95 30.25 -0.97
C VAL A 136 -18.74 30.56 -2.44
N SER A 137 -19.60 31.40 -3.02
CA SER A 137 -19.41 31.93 -4.37
C SER A 137 -18.74 33.30 -4.28
N LEU A 138 -17.59 33.47 -4.95
CA LEU A 138 -16.89 34.75 -5.06
C LEU A 138 -17.05 35.28 -6.49
N ASN A 139 -17.64 36.46 -6.64
CA ASN A 139 -17.68 37.14 -7.93
C ASN A 139 -16.28 37.70 -8.25
N THR A 140 -15.77 37.41 -9.44
CA THR A 140 -14.46 37.88 -9.91
C THR A 140 -14.51 39.14 -10.79
N GLU A 141 -15.69 39.64 -11.15
CA GLU A 141 -15.85 40.88 -11.96
C GLU A 141 -15.23 42.11 -11.32
N THR A 142 -15.26 42.21 -9.99
CA THR A 142 -14.68 43.33 -9.22
C THR A 142 -13.19 43.14 -8.92
N LEU A 143 -12.59 42.03 -9.38
CA LEU A 143 -11.21 41.66 -9.10
C LEU A 143 -10.28 42.04 -10.25
N SER A 144 -9.06 42.47 -9.92
CA SER A 144 -8.15 43.05 -10.90
C SER A 144 -7.31 41.99 -11.62
N LEU A 145 -7.17 42.12 -12.94
CA LEU A 145 -6.29 41.32 -13.78
C LEU A 145 -4.84 41.30 -13.26
N HIS A 146 -4.18 40.14 -13.42
CA HIS A 146 -2.76 39.94 -13.07
C HIS A 146 -2.38 40.25 -11.61
N GLN A 147 -3.36 40.30 -10.69
CA GLN A 147 -3.15 40.32 -9.24
C GLN A 147 -3.42 38.95 -8.65
N PHE A 148 -2.51 38.49 -7.78
CA PHE A 148 -2.64 37.24 -7.07
C PHE A 148 -3.63 37.42 -5.90
N HIS A 149 -4.77 36.77 -6.01
CA HIS A 149 -5.78 36.78 -4.97
C HIS A 149 -5.51 35.63 -4.00
N ILE A 150 -5.61 35.89 -2.71
CA ILE A 150 -5.44 34.88 -1.67
C ILE A 150 -6.75 34.70 -0.91
N VAL A 151 -7.10 33.44 -0.74
CA VAL A 151 -8.20 33.00 0.09
C VAL A 151 -7.63 32.25 1.29
N LYS A 152 -7.99 32.70 2.49
CA LYS A 152 -7.74 32.02 3.76
C LYS A 152 -9.03 31.33 4.19
N LEU A 153 -8.97 30.02 4.43
CA LEU A 153 -10.03 29.27 5.10
C LEU A 153 -9.61 29.04 6.56
N VAL A 154 -10.50 29.38 7.48
CA VAL A 154 -10.42 29.06 8.90
C VAL A 154 -11.55 28.09 9.23
N VAL A 155 -11.20 26.96 9.81
CA VAL A 155 -12.12 25.89 10.23
C VAL A 155 -12.06 25.79 11.75
N THR A 156 -13.20 25.89 12.43
CA THR A 156 -13.28 25.80 13.89
C THR A 156 -14.29 24.74 14.34
N LYS A 157 -13.99 24.09 15.47
CA LYS A 157 -14.89 23.17 16.17
C LYS A 157 -14.40 23.00 17.60
N ASP A 158 -15.30 23.14 18.57
CA ASP A 158 -14.95 23.31 19.98
C ASP A 158 -13.94 24.49 20.11
N SER A 159 -12.86 24.33 20.89
CA SER A 159 -11.71 25.25 20.93
C SER A 159 -10.68 25.04 19.80
N ARG A 160 -10.83 24.01 18.95
CA ARG A 160 -9.83 23.70 17.91
C ARG A 160 -10.02 24.60 16.69
N ILE A 161 -8.90 25.10 16.17
CA ILE A 161 -8.83 25.98 14.99
C ILE A 161 -7.81 25.40 14.01
N SER A 162 -8.14 25.38 12.72
CA SER A 162 -7.23 25.00 11.63
C SER A 162 -7.36 25.99 10.48
N THR A 163 -6.23 26.33 9.86
CA THR A 163 -6.14 27.40 8.84
C THR A 163 -5.38 26.89 7.62
N VAL A 164 -5.86 27.24 6.43
CA VAL A 164 -5.21 26.92 5.16
C VAL A 164 -5.40 28.06 4.15
N TYR A 165 -4.45 28.19 3.22
CA TYR A 165 -4.41 29.23 2.19
C TYR A 165 -4.51 28.64 0.79
N GLN A 166 -5.21 29.34 -0.11
CA GLN A 166 -5.20 29.07 -1.55
C GLN A 166 -4.87 30.36 -2.31
N VAL A 167 -3.89 30.29 -3.22
CA VAL A 167 -3.56 31.35 -4.18
C VAL A 167 -4.37 31.13 -5.46
N ILE A 168 -5.00 32.20 -5.96
CA ILE A 168 -5.85 32.14 -7.16
C ILE A 168 -5.26 33.06 -8.23
N HIS A 169 -4.88 32.45 -9.35
CA HIS A 169 -4.51 33.12 -10.59
C HIS A 169 -5.77 33.38 -11.41
N LEU A 170 -6.19 34.64 -11.50
CA LEU A 170 -7.29 35.05 -12.38
C LEU A 170 -6.72 35.36 -13.77
N ILE A 171 -7.25 34.68 -14.80
CA ILE A 171 -6.92 34.94 -16.20
C ILE A 171 -8.18 35.19 -17.03
N GLU A 172 -8.01 35.88 -18.16
CA GLU A 172 -9.10 36.11 -19.11
C GLU A 172 -9.58 34.81 -19.77
N GLY A 173 -10.86 34.78 -20.14
CA GLY A 173 -11.50 33.63 -20.76
C GLY A 173 -11.88 32.53 -19.77
N ASP A 174 -11.91 31.30 -20.27
CA ASP A 174 -12.37 30.12 -19.55
C ASP A 174 -11.20 29.12 -19.38
N PRO A 175 -10.36 29.25 -18.34
CA PRO A 175 -9.28 28.29 -18.11
C PRO A 175 -9.83 26.91 -17.70
N PRO A 176 -9.09 25.83 -17.98
CA PRO A 176 -9.42 24.50 -17.46
C PRO A 176 -9.33 24.47 -15.92
N GLU A 177 -10.41 24.08 -15.23
CA GLU A 177 -10.42 23.94 -13.78
C GLU A 177 -9.73 22.63 -13.36
N ILE A 178 -8.41 22.68 -13.29
CA ILE A 178 -7.57 21.55 -12.88
C ILE A 178 -7.43 21.51 -11.36
N TYR A 179 -7.42 20.30 -10.79
CA TYR A 179 -7.12 20.05 -9.39
C TYR A 179 -6.47 18.68 -9.20
N GLN A 180 -5.61 18.57 -8.18
CA GLN A 180 -4.92 17.34 -7.83
C GLN A 180 -5.71 16.55 -6.78
N ARG A 181 -5.83 15.24 -6.97
CA ARG A 181 -6.45 14.31 -6.02
C ARG A 181 -5.50 13.17 -5.69
N CYS A 182 -5.15 13.01 -4.43
CA CYS A 182 -4.36 11.86 -4.01
C CYS A 182 -5.15 10.54 -4.23
N PHE A 183 -4.45 9.52 -4.71
CA PHE A 183 -5.00 8.20 -5.05
C PHE A 183 -4.40 7.06 -4.21
N PHE A 184 -3.13 7.19 -3.79
CA PHE A 184 -2.42 6.21 -2.98
C PHE A 184 -1.41 6.92 -2.06
N ASN A 185 -1.24 6.43 -0.82
CA ASN A 185 -0.42 7.04 0.24
C ASN A 185 -0.91 8.43 0.69
N CYS A 186 -2.24 8.56 0.88
CA CYS A 186 -2.96 9.81 1.16
C CYS A 186 -3.16 10.08 2.66
N GLN A 187 -2.27 9.58 3.51
CA GLN A 187 -2.31 9.82 4.95
C GLN A 187 -1.95 11.29 5.25
N PRO A 188 -2.36 11.86 6.41
CA PRO A 188 -2.04 13.24 6.79
C PRO A 188 -0.54 13.57 6.74
N LYS A 189 0.31 12.55 6.94
CA LYS A 189 1.73 12.56 6.61
C LYS A 189 2.02 11.40 5.65
N VAL A 190 2.55 11.71 4.48
CA VAL A 190 2.92 10.74 3.45
C VAL A 190 4.06 9.85 3.98
N SER A 191 3.91 8.53 3.88
CA SER A 191 5.00 7.60 4.19
C SER A 191 6.09 7.71 3.11
N PRO A 192 7.33 8.15 3.41
CA PRO A 192 8.35 8.40 2.40
C PRO A 192 8.86 7.12 1.73
N LEU A 193 8.68 5.95 2.36
CA LEU A 193 9.15 4.65 1.86
C LEU A 193 8.19 4.02 0.84
N VAL A 194 6.93 4.45 0.84
CA VAL A 194 5.89 3.93 -0.04
C VAL A 194 5.66 4.92 -1.18
N LYS A 195 5.31 4.44 -2.38
CA LYS A 195 5.02 5.34 -3.51
C LYS A 195 3.87 6.30 -3.18
N LEU A 196 3.93 7.52 -3.69
CA LEU A 196 2.83 8.50 -3.63
C LEU A 196 2.23 8.64 -5.03
N SER A 197 0.95 8.35 -5.18
CA SER A 197 0.24 8.44 -6.46
C SER A 197 -0.79 9.56 -6.40
N ILE A 198 -0.63 10.58 -7.26
CA ILE A 198 -1.52 11.73 -7.38
C ILE A 198 -2.15 11.70 -8.78
N LYS A 199 -3.47 11.81 -8.82
CA LYS A 199 -4.22 11.94 -10.07
C LYS A 199 -4.58 13.38 -10.35
N SER A 200 -4.61 13.75 -11.63
CA SER A 200 -5.20 15.01 -12.06
C SER A 200 -6.70 14.81 -12.32
N GLN A 201 -7.50 15.79 -11.92
CA GLN A 201 -8.92 15.88 -12.24
C GLN A 201 -9.20 17.27 -12.82
N CYS A 202 -9.97 17.30 -13.91
CA CYS A 202 -10.35 18.54 -14.59
C CYS A 202 -11.86 18.67 -14.63
N ARG A 203 -12.36 19.89 -14.41
CA ARG A 203 -13.77 20.26 -14.55
C ARG A 203 -13.94 21.36 -15.62
N GLY A 204 -15.08 21.33 -16.31
CA GLY A 204 -15.44 22.31 -17.34
C GLY A 204 -15.22 21.82 -18.77
N LEU A 205 -15.65 22.64 -19.74
CA LEU A 205 -15.67 22.26 -21.16
C LEU A 205 -14.28 22.19 -21.78
N GLN A 206 -13.28 22.92 -21.27
CA GLN A 206 -11.93 22.93 -21.83
C GLN A 206 -11.10 21.67 -21.51
N CYS A 207 -11.59 20.76 -20.66
CA CYS A 207 -10.84 19.56 -20.26
C CYS A 207 -10.56 18.61 -21.42
N SER A 208 -11.40 18.59 -22.46
CA SER A 208 -11.16 17.84 -23.69
C SER A 208 -10.07 18.44 -24.59
N LYS A 209 -9.71 19.71 -24.38
CA LYS A 209 -8.71 20.45 -25.15
C LYS A 209 -7.31 20.43 -24.54
N ILE A 210 -7.08 19.71 -23.43
CA ILE A 210 -5.76 19.67 -22.77
C ILE A 210 -4.73 19.07 -23.73
N SER A 211 -3.71 19.86 -24.06
CA SER A 211 -2.65 19.54 -25.01
C SER A 211 -1.37 19.06 -24.33
N SER A 212 -1.09 19.51 -23.09
CA SER A 212 0.08 19.06 -22.34
C SER A 212 -0.10 19.10 -20.82
N TYR A 213 0.67 18.25 -20.14
CA TYR A 213 0.87 18.24 -18.69
C TYR A 213 2.36 18.46 -18.40
N LYS A 214 2.68 19.26 -17.38
CA LYS A 214 4.06 19.55 -16.93
C LYS A 214 4.12 19.55 -15.41
N TRP A 215 4.68 18.49 -14.83
CA TRP A 215 4.85 18.34 -13.39
C TRP A 215 6.15 18.97 -12.87
N ARG A 216 6.11 19.60 -11.68
CA ARG A 216 7.27 20.08 -10.92
C ARG A 216 7.12 19.72 -9.44
N LEU A 217 8.22 19.39 -8.78
CA LEU A 217 8.26 19.13 -7.34
C LEU A 217 9.20 20.13 -6.66
N TYR A 218 8.77 20.68 -5.54
CA TYR A 218 9.55 21.56 -4.69
C TYR A 218 9.62 20.97 -3.28
N GLN A 219 10.72 21.24 -2.59
CA GLN A 219 10.97 20.83 -1.21
C GLN A 219 11.20 22.07 -0.36
N HIS A 220 10.60 22.09 0.82
CA HIS A 220 10.71 23.19 1.77
C HIS A 220 12.01 23.05 2.58
N PHE A 221 12.85 24.08 2.58
CA PHE A 221 14.08 24.16 3.36
C PHE A 221 14.03 25.35 4.31
N LYS A 222 14.45 25.12 5.56
CA LYS A 222 14.71 26.20 6.53
C LYS A 222 16.14 26.69 6.33
N ARG A 223 16.32 27.98 6.04
CA ARG A 223 17.63 28.64 5.97
C ARG A 223 17.62 29.87 6.88
N ASN A 224 18.27 29.74 8.03
CA ASN A 224 18.23 30.69 9.14
C ASN A 224 16.78 30.90 9.63
N THR A 225 16.33 32.15 9.71
CA THR A 225 14.94 32.56 10.03
C THR A 225 14.00 32.53 8.81
N SER A 226 14.53 32.30 7.61
CA SER A 226 13.76 32.30 6.36
C SER A 226 13.44 30.88 5.88
N PHE A 227 12.28 30.73 5.23
CA PHE A 227 11.89 29.50 4.57
C PHE A 227 11.99 29.68 3.06
N ILE A 228 12.67 28.75 2.39
CA ILE A 228 12.87 28.77 0.95
C ILE A 228 12.42 27.43 0.39
N TRP A 229 11.55 27.47 -0.61
CA TRP A 229 11.23 26.29 -1.39
C TRP A 229 12.24 26.15 -2.54
N GLN A 230 12.90 25.00 -2.61
CA GLN A 230 13.83 24.70 -3.68
C GLN A 230 13.22 23.68 -4.65
N ARG A 231 13.39 23.90 -5.95
CA ARG A 231 12.95 22.95 -6.98
C ARG A 231 13.79 21.68 -6.91
N LYS A 232 13.15 20.50 -6.87
CA LYS A 232 13.85 19.23 -7.02
C LYS A 232 14.13 18.99 -8.50
N HIS A 233 15.39 19.18 -8.91
CA HIS A 233 15.85 18.90 -10.26
C HIS A 233 15.76 17.39 -10.57
N ASN A 234 15.78 17.04 -11.86
CA ASN A 234 15.74 15.65 -12.34
C ASN A 234 14.55 14.81 -11.83
N LEU A 235 13.35 15.40 -11.79
CA LEU A 235 12.10 14.75 -11.35
C LEU A 235 11.86 13.36 -11.98
N ARG A 236 12.30 13.14 -13.24
CA ARG A 236 12.25 11.83 -13.93
C ARG A 236 12.91 10.68 -13.16
N LEU A 237 13.94 10.95 -12.35
CA LEU A 237 14.63 9.93 -11.56
C LEU A 237 13.77 9.44 -10.39
N VAL A 238 12.96 10.32 -9.81
CA VAL A 238 12.12 10.03 -8.64
C VAL A 238 10.67 9.67 -8.99
N THR A 239 10.25 9.76 -10.26
CA THR A 239 8.91 9.33 -10.71
C THR A 239 8.92 7.96 -11.39
N SER A 240 7.80 7.22 -11.33
CA SER A 240 7.56 6.00 -12.13
C SER A 240 6.59 6.19 -13.29
N THR A 241 5.96 7.36 -13.43
CA THR A 241 5.22 7.78 -14.63
C THR A 241 6.02 8.80 -15.47
N PRO A 242 5.68 8.96 -16.77
CA PRO A 242 6.14 10.08 -17.59
C PRO A 242 5.70 11.43 -17.03
N LEU A 243 6.55 12.46 -17.13
CA LEU A 243 6.24 13.81 -16.65
C LEU A 243 5.24 14.59 -17.52
N ASN A 244 4.80 13.99 -18.63
CA ASN A 244 3.76 14.51 -19.51
C ASN A 244 2.44 13.71 -19.44
N SER A 245 2.35 12.69 -18.57
CA SER A 245 1.10 11.98 -18.30
C SER A 245 0.19 12.82 -17.39
N SER A 246 -1.12 12.58 -17.49
CA SER A 246 -2.14 13.27 -16.69
C SER A 246 -1.99 13.04 -15.20
N ASP A 247 -1.49 11.86 -14.80
CA ASP A 247 -1.28 11.49 -13.40
C ASP A 247 0.21 11.27 -13.11
N ILE A 248 0.60 11.36 -11.84
CA ILE A 248 2.00 11.21 -11.40
C ILE A 248 2.17 10.23 -10.25
N VAL A 249 3.22 9.42 -10.33
CA VAL A 249 3.70 8.60 -9.21
C VAL A 249 5.12 8.99 -8.83
N ILE A 250 5.31 9.37 -7.57
CA ILE A 250 6.61 9.52 -6.94
C ILE A 250 6.98 8.17 -6.29
N LYS A 251 8.18 7.67 -6.59
CA LYS A 251 8.69 6.39 -6.09
C LYS A 251 8.89 6.44 -4.56
N GLY A 252 8.62 5.32 -3.90
CA GLY A 252 9.02 5.12 -2.50
C GLY A 252 10.54 5.25 -2.33
N GLY A 253 10.98 5.72 -1.17
CA GLY A 253 12.38 6.00 -0.85
C GLY A 253 12.98 7.24 -1.52
N SER A 254 12.24 7.92 -2.42
CA SER A 254 12.76 9.09 -3.16
C SER A 254 12.51 10.44 -2.50
N LEU A 255 11.80 10.45 -1.38
CA LEU A 255 11.51 11.63 -0.56
C LEU A 255 12.17 11.48 0.80
N THR A 256 12.86 12.54 1.24
CA THR A 256 13.40 12.63 2.60
C THR A 256 12.26 12.87 3.58
N GLY A 257 12.14 12.01 4.60
CA GLY A 257 11.11 12.11 5.64
C GLY A 257 11.25 13.34 6.53
N GLY A 258 10.15 13.80 7.12
CA GLY A 258 10.10 15.00 7.97
C GLY A 258 10.02 16.33 7.22
N ASN A 259 10.15 16.32 5.89
CA ASN A 259 10.11 17.53 5.06
C ASN A 259 8.73 17.78 4.46
N MET A 260 8.45 19.04 4.15
CA MET A 260 7.27 19.46 3.37
C MET A 260 7.62 19.57 1.88
N TYR A 261 6.67 19.19 1.04
CA TYR A 261 6.79 19.16 -0.42
C TYR A 261 5.57 19.83 -1.06
N ARG A 262 5.80 20.50 -2.19
CA ARG A 262 4.78 21.13 -3.03
C ARG A 262 4.91 20.54 -4.43
N LEU A 263 3.87 19.82 -4.86
CA LEU A 263 3.77 19.22 -6.18
C LEU A 263 2.90 20.12 -7.06
N ALA A 264 3.49 20.72 -8.09
CA ALA A 264 2.82 21.61 -9.01
C ALA A 264 2.52 20.90 -10.33
N LEU A 265 1.28 20.99 -10.78
CA LEU A 265 0.85 20.61 -12.11
C LEU A 265 0.54 21.87 -12.92
N PHE A 266 1.19 22.01 -14.07
CA PHE A 266 0.83 22.98 -15.09
C PHE A 266 0.23 22.24 -16.28
N ILE A 267 -0.86 22.77 -16.84
CA ILE A 267 -1.47 22.29 -18.08
C ILE A 267 -1.62 23.41 -19.09
N THR A 268 -1.62 23.05 -20.37
CA THR A 268 -1.98 23.92 -21.49
C THR A 268 -3.13 23.32 -22.26
N ILE A 269 -4.04 24.13 -22.79
CA ILE A 269 -5.02 23.68 -23.79
C ILE A 269 -4.55 24.07 -25.21
N THR A 270 -5.21 23.55 -26.24
CA THR A 270 -4.97 23.90 -27.66
C THR A 270 -5.02 25.41 -27.91
N ASP A 271 -5.88 26.11 -27.19
CA ASP A 271 -6.20 27.53 -27.41
C ASP A 271 -5.22 28.46 -26.67
N GLY A 272 -4.06 27.96 -26.22
CA GLY A 272 -3.01 28.72 -25.55
C GLY A 272 -3.26 29.07 -24.08
N LEU A 273 -4.51 29.01 -23.60
CA LEU A 273 -4.82 29.12 -22.17
C LEU A 273 -4.13 28.01 -21.36
N TRP A 274 -3.92 28.30 -20.08
CA TRP A 274 -3.17 27.44 -19.16
C TRP A 274 -3.90 27.33 -17.83
N GLY A 275 -3.60 26.26 -17.09
CA GLY A 275 -4.09 26.05 -15.73
C GLY A 275 -2.97 25.56 -14.82
N VAL A 276 -3.00 25.95 -13.55
CA VAL A 276 -2.16 25.40 -12.48
C VAL A 276 -3.02 24.75 -11.40
N SER A 277 -2.47 23.71 -10.76
CA SER A 277 -2.89 23.27 -9.42
C SER A 277 -1.64 22.90 -8.61
N ALA A 278 -1.57 23.29 -7.34
CA ALA A 278 -0.53 22.85 -6.40
C ALA A 278 -1.10 21.96 -5.28
N TYR A 279 -0.40 20.87 -4.98
CA TYR A 279 -0.70 19.95 -3.89
C TYR A 279 0.45 19.94 -2.88
N ASP A 280 0.16 20.40 -1.67
CA ASP A 280 1.11 20.41 -0.56
C ASP A 280 0.93 19.16 0.29
N PHE A 281 2.04 18.57 0.71
CA PHE A 281 2.04 17.43 1.61
C PHE A 281 3.30 17.41 2.48
N SER A 282 3.16 16.89 3.70
CA SER A 282 4.29 16.61 4.57
C SER A 282 4.64 15.13 4.52
N THR A 283 5.92 14.82 4.65
CA THR A 283 6.39 13.43 4.80
C THR A 283 6.59 13.09 6.26
N ALA A 284 6.23 11.87 6.63
CA ALA A 284 6.49 11.38 7.97
C ALA A 284 8.00 11.23 8.23
N ILE A 285 8.42 11.41 9.48
CA ILE A 285 9.79 11.12 9.90
C ILE A 285 9.93 9.59 9.97
N SER A 286 10.43 8.97 8.90
CA SER A 286 10.83 7.57 8.96
C SER A 286 12.07 7.46 9.84
N ARG A 287 11.90 6.97 11.06
CA ARG A 287 13.02 6.70 11.97
C ARG A 287 13.82 5.53 11.40
N ILE A 288 15.14 5.69 11.32
CA ILE A 288 16.06 4.62 10.96
C ILE A 288 16.18 3.70 12.18
N LEU A 289 15.90 2.42 11.99
CA LEU A 289 16.18 1.39 13.00
C LEU A 289 17.66 1.00 12.83
N VAL A 290 18.54 1.59 13.63
CA VAL A 290 19.96 1.20 13.69
C VAL A 290 20.09 0.08 14.70
N ILE A 291 20.33 -1.13 14.22
CA ILE A 291 20.76 -2.27 15.04
C ILE A 291 22.30 -2.30 14.99
N PRO A 292 23.01 -2.46 16.11
CA PRO A 292 24.46 -2.63 16.07
C PRO A 292 24.82 -3.84 15.21
N SER A 293 25.58 -3.62 14.13
CA SER A 293 26.17 -4.70 13.33
C SER A 293 27.27 -5.37 14.16
N GLY A 294 26.91 -6.39 14.94
CA GLY A 294 27.72 -6.86 16.07
C GLY A 294 27.64 -8.36 16.34
N GLY A 295 28.16 -9.17 15.42
CA GLY A 295 28.60 -10.54 15.69
C GLY A 295 27.56 -11.65 15.49
N THR A 296 27.99 -12.87 15.80
CA THR A 296 27.22 -14.12 15.76
C THR A 296 26.25 -14.20 16.96
N SER A 297 25.33 -13.24 17.06
CA SER A 297 24.28 -13.23 18.08
C SER A 297 23.20 -14.27 17.78
N SER A 298 22.62 -14.86 18.83
CA SER A 298 21.40 -15.63 18.68
C SER A 298 20.26 -14.67 18.28
N LEU A 299 19.38 -15.12 17.38
CA LEU A 299 18.18 -14.39 16.92
C LEU A 299 17.45 -13.65 18.05
N GLN A 300 17.33 -14.28 19.22
CA GLN A 300 16.66 -13.72 20.38
C GLN A 300 17.25 -12.36 20.79
N LYS A 301 18.59 -12.21 20.81
CA LYS A 301 19.25 -10.95 21.18
C LYS A 301 18.93 -9.82 20.19
N ASP A 302 18.91 -10.12 18.90
CA ASP A 302 18.60 -9.15 17.85
C ASP A 302 17.11 -8.75 17.90
N LEU A 303 16.22 -9.71 18.12
CA LEU A 303 14.78 -9.46 18.29
C LEU A 303 14.50 -8.66 19.57
N ASP A 304 15.18 -8.96 20.67
CA ASP A 304 15.05 -8.24 21.94
C ASP A 304 15.57 -6.79 21.82
N ALA A 305 16.62 -6.54 21.04
CA ALA A 305 17.10 -5.19 20.73
C ALA A 305 16.08 -4.37 19.90
N ILE A 306 15.46 -4.98 18.87
CA ILE A 306 14.38 -4.35 18.09
C ILE A 306 13.17 -4.04 18.99
N ALA A 307 12.87 -4.94 19.91
CA ALA A 307 11.75 -4.84 20.84
C ALA A 307 11.92 -3.80 21.95
N GLN A 308 13.14 -3.60 22.46
CA GLN A 308 13.44 -2.51 23.38
C GLN A 308 13.22 -1.15 22.70
N TRP A 309 13.53 -1.04 21.41
CA TRP A 309 13.33 0.18 20.62
C TRP A 309 11.85 0.51 20.35
N SER A 310 10.96 -0.49 20.28
CA SER A 310 9.52 -0.29 19.96
C SER A 310 8.68 0.31 21.10
N SER A 311 9.31 0.92 22.11
CA SER A 311 8.71 1.24 23.42
C SER A 311 7.46 2.15 23.44
N ARG A 312 7.05 2.74 22.31
CA ARG A 312 5.83 3.56 22.18
C ARG A 312 4.99 3.28 20.92
N ASN A 313 5.30 2.25 20.12
CA ASN A 313 4.64 2.00 18.82
C ASN A 313 4.34 0.51 18.58
N ASN A 314 3.36 0.22 17.73
CA ASN A 314 3.09 -1.15 17.26
C ASN A 314 4.28 -1.73 16.48
N MET A 315 4.63 -3.01 16.72
CA MET A 315 5.74 -3.67 16.04
C MET A 315 5.26 -4.68 15.00
N ASN A 316 5.85 -4.63 13.79
CA ASN A 316 5.43 -5.45 12.65
C ASN A 316 6.65 -6.14 12.04
N LEU A 317 7.09 -7.26 12.63
CA LEU A 317 8.18 -8.09 12.11
C LEU A 317 7.73 -8.87 10.87
N ASN A 318 7.70 -8.13 9.76
CA ASN A 318 7.26 -8.53 8.43
C ASN A 318 8.15 -9.65 7.82
N PRO A 319 7.78 -10.23 6.66
CA PRO A 319 8.02 -11.67 6.46
C PRO A 319 9.45 -12.10 6.12
N LYS A 320 9.78 -13.32 6.58
CA LYS A 320 10.86 -14.16 6.06
C LYS A 320 10.49 -14.59 4.63
N LYS A 321 11.44 -14.53 3.71
CA LYS A 321 11.36 -15.31 2.47
C LYS A 321 11.84 -16.73 2.78
N LEU A 322 10.97 -17.71 2.55
CA LEU A 322 11.25 -19.14 2.66
C LEU A 322 12.18 -19.57 1.51
N GLU A 323 12.82 -20.72 1.69
CA GLU A 323 13.79 -21.27 0.74
C GLU A 323 13.19 -21.53 -0.65
N ASN A 324 11.94 -22.01 -0.70
CA ASN A 324 11.15 -22.19 -1.93
C ASN A 324 10.66 -20.87 -2.58
N GLY A 325 11.09 -19.72 -2.06
CA GLY A 325 10.77 -18.39 -2.59
C GLY A 325 9.43 -17.79 -2.16
N LEU A 326 8.64 -18.50 -1.35
CA LEU A 326 7.40 -17.97 -0.75
C LEU A 326 7.72 -17.05 0.44
N TYR A 327 6.78 -16.23 0.87
CA TYR A 327 6.90 -15.37 2.05
C TYR A 327 6.04 -15.88 3.21
N SER A 328 6.55 -15.86 4.43
CA SER A 328 5.82 -16.19 5.67
C SER A 328 6.20 -15.22 6.78
N VAL A 329 5.23 -14.78 7.60
CA VAL A 329 5.50 -13.81 8.67
C VAL A 329 5.94 -14.52 9.96
N LEU A 330 7.09 -14.14 10.50
CA LEU A 330 7.56 -14.72 11.76
C LEU A 330 6.76 -14.17 12.95
N TYR A 331 6.49 -12.87 12.98
CA TYR A 331 5.79 -12.23 14.09
C TYR A 331 5.05 -10.94 13.69
N ARG A 332 3.81 -10.76 14.16
CA ARG A 332 3.09 -9.48 14.13
C ARG A 332 2.46 -9.29 15.52
N GLY A 333 2.62 -8.11 16.13
CA GLY A 333 2.08 -7.85 17.46
C GLY A 333 2.84 -6.76 18.23
N VAL A 334 2.24 -6.31 19.33
CA VAL A 334 2.76 -5.21 20.16
C VAL A 334 3.73 -5.68 21.25
N ASN A 335 3.92 -6.99 21.42
CA ASN A 335 4.73 -7.52 22.51
C ASN A 335 6.21 -7.45 22.16
N LYS A 336 7.01 -7.13 23.16
CA LYS A 336 8.46 -6.97 23.03
C LYS A 336 9.15 -8.33 22.90
N ASN A 337 8.91 -9.26 23.84
CA ASN A 337 9.57 -10.56 23.80
C ASN A 337 8.96 -11.45 22.72
N ILE A 338 9.79 -11.88 21.76
CA ILE A 338 9.40 -12.77 20.66
C ILE A 338 10.05 -14.13 20.88
N SER A 339 9.27 -15.11 21.33
CA SER A 339 9.68 -16.51 21.36
C SER A 339 9.16 -17.26 20.12
N THR A 340 9.95 -17.25 19.05
CA THR A 340 9.68 -18.02 17.83
C THR A 340 10.43 -19.36 17.86
N SER A 341 9.91 -20.31 18.63
CA SER A 341 10.47 -21.67 18.81
C SER A 341 10.43 -22.58 17.57
N SER A 342 10.07 -22.06 16.40
CA SER A 342 9.77 -22.83 15.19
C SER A 342 9.94 -21.96 13.93
N ILE A 343 11.13 -21.42 13.69
CA ILE A 343 11.44 -20.81 12.40
C ILE A 343 12.01 -21.91 11.49
N PRO A 344 11.53 -22.04 10.24
CA PRO A 344 12.11 -23.02 9.31
C PRO A 344 13.62 -22.81 9.14
N PRO A 345 14.42 -23.87 8.93
CA PRO A 345 15.86 -23.73 8.71
C PRO A 345 16.22 -22.84 7.50
N GLY A 346 17.51 -22.54 7.37
CA GLY A 346 18.09 -21.99 6.14
C GLY A 346 18.59 -23.07 5.20
N ASN A 347 19.03 -22.66 4.01
CA ASN A 347 19.61 -23.58 3.03
C ASN A 347 21.06 -23.95 3.43
N SER A 348 21.42 -25.23 3.34
CA SER A 348 22.76 -25.74 3.66
C SER A 348 23.88 -25.08 2.83
N THR A 349 23.62 -24.71 1.58
CA THR A 349 24.60 -24.05 0.69
C THR A 349 24.89 -22.60 1.08
N ASP A 350 24.01 -21.94 1.86
CA ASP A 350 24.24 -20.60 2.43
C ASP A 350 24.58 -20.70 3.94
N ASN A 351 25.21 -21.80 4.36
CA ASN A 351 25.54 -22.12 5.75
C ASN A 351 24.34 -21.96 6.71
N PHE A 352 23.18 -22.46 6.27
CA PHE A 352 21.89 -22.36 6.97
C PHE A 352 21.45 -20.92 7.30
N THR A 353 21.95 -19.92 6.57
CA THR A 353 21.62 -18.51 6.76
C THR A 353 20.19 -18.20 6.30
N VAL A 354 19.46 -17.48 7.14
CA VAL A 354 18.09 -17.03 6.94
C VAL A 354 18.06 -15.51 6.99
N LYS A 355 17.55 -14.88 5.92
CA LYS A 355 17.37 -13.43 5.85
C LYS A 355 15.97 -13.06 6.36
N VAL A 356 15.92 -12.27 7.43
CA VAL A 356 14.68 -11.81 8.08
C VAL A 356 14.55 -10.30 7.92
N ILE A 357 13.39 -9.81 7.46
CA ILE A 357 13.18 -8.38 7.22
C ILE A 357 12.31 -7.79 8.34
N ALA A 358 12.94 -7.12 9.29
CA ALA A 358 12.27 -6.41 10.36
C ALA A 358 11.73 -5.06 9.86
N THR A 359 10.51 -4.70 10.27
CA THR A 359 9.95 -3.35 10.14
C THR A 359 9.25 -2.94 11.42
N VAL A 360 9.10 -1.64 11.64
CA VAL A 360 8.21 -1.09 12.68
C VAL A 360 7.22 -0.19 11.97
N THR A 361 5.94 -0.23 12.34
CA THR A 361 4.90 0.58 11.71
C THR A 361 4.13 1.30 12.81
N ASP A 362 4.02 2.62 12.72
CA ASP A 362 3.23 3.38 13.70
C ASP A 362 1.71 3.14 13.54
N ASN A 363 0.93 3.74 14.44
CA ASN A 363 -0.52 3.61 14.46
C ASN A 363 -1.22 4.27 13.24
N PHE A 364 -0.49 4.99 12.40
CA PHE A 364 -0.98 5.64 11.19
C PHE A 364 -0.55 4.89 9.90
N GLY A 365 0.05 3.70 10.04
CA GLY A 365 0.49 2.88 8.92
C GLY A 365 1.83 3.30 8.30
N ILE A 366 2.57 4.22 8.95
CA ILE A 366 3.88 4.67 8.47
C ILE A 366 4.95 3.71 8.98
N SER A 367 5.64 3.04 8.06
CA SER A 367 6.77 2.18 8.39
C SER A 367 8.10 2.93 8.54
N ALA A 368 8.89 2.48 9.50
CA ALA A 368 10.34 2.68 9.55
C ALA A 368 11.03 1.95 8.37
N SER A 369 12.27 2.34 8.07
CA SER A 369 13.07 1.67 7.03
C SER A 369 13.23 0.18 7.37
N PRO A 370 13.00 -0.76 6.44
CA PRO A 370 13.20 -2.19 6.70
C PRO A 370 14.65 -2.50 7.02
N VAL A 371 14.88 -3.34 8.02
CA VAL A 371 16.21 -3.83 8.40
C VAL A 371 16.31 -5.30 8.06
N SER A 372 17.35 -5.67 7.32
CA SER A 372 17.67 -7.08 7.05
C SER A 372 18.56 -7.62 8.15
N LEU A 373 18.07 -8.62 8.87
CA LEU A 373 18.86 -9.49 9.74
C LEU A 373 19.32 -10.72 8.94
N ALA A 374 20.47 -11.29 9.30
CA ALA A 374 20.96 -12.56 8.79
C ALA A 374 21.21 -13.50 9.99
N VAL A 375 20.57 -14.65 9.99
CA VAL A 375 20.47 -15.53 11.16
C VAL A 375 20.69 -16.97 10.71
N GLN A 376 21.63 -17.69 11.32
CA GLN A 376 21.84 -19.11 11.00
C GLN A 376 20.84 -19.98 11.78
N ILE A 377 20.13 -20.85 11.05
CA ILE A 377 19.11 -21.74 11.61
C ILE A 377 19.29 -23.12 10.97
N SER A 378 20.07 -23.97 11.64
CA SER A 378 20.28 -25.35 11.22
C SER A 378 18.98 -26.16 11.28
N PRO A 379 18.78 -27.17 10.41
CA PRO A 379 17.71 -28.14 10.57
C PRO A 379 17.88 -28.92 11.89
N TYR A 380 16.80 -29.53 12.34
CA TYR A 380 16.85 -30.49 13.43
C TYR A 380 17.85 -31.62 13.08
N GLN A 381 18.66 -32.05 14.04
CA GLN A 381 19.54 -33.22 13.87
C GLN A 381 18.76 -34.50 14.22
N ASN A 382 19.05 -35.60 13.53
CA ASN A 382 18.40 -36.91 13.69
C ASN A 382 16.86 -36.87 13.54
N VAL A 383 16.38 -36.28 12.44
CA VAL A 383 14.95 -36.25 12.10
C VAL A 383 14.52 -37.60 11.56
N SER A 384 14.13 -38.52 12.45
CA SER A 384 13.46 -39.74 11.98
C SER A 384 12.08 -39.42 11.41
N THR A 385 11.60 -40.32 10.54
CA THR A 385 10.22 -40.34 10.05
C THR A 385 9.21 -40.23 11.19
N ASP A 386 9.47 -40.94 12.29
CA ASP A 386 8.64 -40.94 13.50
C ASP A 386 8.65 -39.58 14.21
N PHE A 387 9.76 -38.85 14.23
CA PHE A 387 9.83 -37.52 14.86
C PHE A 387 8.95 -36.50 14.12
N ILE A 388 9.03 -36.43 12.79
CA ILE A 388 8.12 -35.62 11.96
C ILE A 388 6.67 -36.03 12.18
N THR A 389 6.42 -37.35 12.14
CA THR A 389 5.08 -37.92 12.25
C THR A 389 4.47 -37.62 13.62
N ASN A 390 5.22 -37.72 14.71
CA ASN A 390 4.76 -37.39 16.06
C ASN A 390 4.54 -35.88 16.27
N LEU A 391 5.35 -35.02 15.64
CA LEU A 391 5.20 -33.56 15.76
C LEU A 391 3.89 -33.02 15.14
N LEU A 392 3.27 -33.77 14.22
CA LEU A 392 2.02 -33.43 13.53
C LEU A 392 0.85 -34.36 13.88
N LEU A 393 1.04 -35.67 13.74
CA LEU A 393 -0.02 -36.69 13.75
C LEU A 393 -0.29 -37.29 15.14
N ALA A 394 0.60 -37.12 16.12
CA ALA A 394 0.33 -37.62 17.47
C ALA A 394 -0.94 -36.96 18.04
N ASN A 395 -1.71 -37.72 18.83
CA ASN A 395 -2.73 -37.13 19.68
C ASN A 395 -2.05 -36.07 20.57
N ASP A 396 -2.68 -34.90 20.68
CA ASP A 396 -2.14 -33.76 21.44
C ASP A 396 -0.85 -33.12 20.86
N SER A 397 -0.58 -33.30 19.55
CA SER A 397 0.54 -32.63 18.88
C SER A 397 0.48 -31.10 19.00
N LEU A 398 1.63 -30.43 18.97
CA LEU A 398 1.71 -28.96 19.00
C LEU A 398 0.96 -28.34 17.82
N PHE A 399 0.94 -29.01 16.67
CA PHE A 399 0.19 -28.59 15.51
C PHE A 399 -1.32 -28.62 15.76
N GLN A 400 -1.87 -29.76 16.20
CA GLN A 400 -3.30 -29.88 16.55
C GLN A 400 -3.71 -28.82 17.59
N LYS A 401 -2.89 -28.61 18.62
CA LYS A 401 -3.12 -27.56 19.63
C LYS A 401 -3.19 -26.16 19.03
N PHE A 402 -2.30 -25.81 18.10
CA PHE A 402 -2.36 -24.51 17.42
C PHE A 402 -3.56 -24.37 16.47
N ILE A 403 -3.97 -25.43 15.80
CA ILE A 403 -5.20 -25.46 14.98
C ILE A 403 -6.44 -25.25 15.88
N ALA A 404 -6.56 -26.00 16.97
CA ALA A 404 -7.71 -25.95 17.89
C ALA A 404 -7.91 -24.57 18.54
N ILE A 405 -6.83 -23.87 18.92
CA ILE A 405 -6.92 -22.49 19.46
C ILE A 405 -6.99 -21.41 18.36
N GLY A 406 -7.09 -21.78 17.08
CA GLY A 406 -7.15 -20.85 15.94
C GLY A 406 -5.86 -20.06 15.68
N ASN A 407 -4.71 -20.50 16.20
CA ASN A 407 -3.43 -19.81 16.05
C ASN A 407 -2.74 -20.16 14.71
N LEU A 408 -3.34 -19.70 13.62
CA LEU A 408 -2.86 -19.89 12.25
C LEU A 408 -1.37 -19.52 12.08
N ARG A 409 -0.87 -18.48 12.76
CA ARG A 409 0.55 -18.09 12.70
C ARG A 409 1.46 -19.22 13.19
N LYS A 410 1.22 -19.73 14.40
CA LYS A 410 2.08 -20.78 14.98
C LYS A 410 1.92 -22.11 14.21
N ALA A 411 0.70 -22.44 13.80
CA ALA A 411 0.45 -23.62 12.95
C ALA A 411 1.19 -23.53 11.60
N ALA A 412 1.16 -22.37 10.93
CA ALA A 412 1.83 -22.17 9.65
C ALA A 412 3.36 -22.20 9.74
N LEU A 413 3.94 -21.60 10.78
CA LEU A 413 5.39 -21.67 11.03
C LEU A 413 5.87 -23.10 11.26
N LEU A 414 5.13 -23.86 12.08
CA LEU A 414 5.42 -25.28 12.33
C LEU A 414 5.27 -26.13 11.04
N ALA A 415 4.17 -25.95 10.30
CA ALA A 415 3.93 -26.65 9.04
C ALA A 415 5.01 -26.36 7.99
N ASN A 416 5.38 -25.10 7.78
CA ASN A 416 6.45 -24.72 6.86
C ASN A 416 7.81 -25.31 7.28
N SER A 417 8.08 -25.39 8.59
CA SER A 417 9.31 -26.02 9.10
C SER A 417 9.35 -27.51 8.81
N VAL A 418 8.23 -28.22 9.01
CA VAL A 418 8.15 -29.65 8.72
C VAL A 418 8.20 -29.93 7.23
N LEU A 419 7.47 -29.18 6.39
CA LEU A 419 7.49 -29.33 4.93
C LEU A 419 8.91 -29.12 4.37
N LEU A 420 9.67 -28.16 4.91
CA LEU A 420 11.06 -27.96 4.51
C LEU A 420 11.94 -29.16 4.90
N SER A 421 11.84 -29.66 6.15
CA SER A 421 12.55 -30.86 6.59
C SER A 421 12.22 -32.09 5.73
N VAL A 422 10.93 -32.32 5.41
CA VAL A 422 10.45 -33.41 4.55
C VAL A 422 11.02 -33.31 3.14
N SER A 423 11.19 -32.10 2.60
CA SER A 423 11.80 -31.89 1.28
C SER A 423 13.31 -32.12 1.24
N GLN A 424 13.99 -31.97 2.38
CA GLN A 424 15.44 -32.20 2.52
C GLN A 424 15.77 -33.66 2.91
N GLU A 425 14.81 -34.40 3.48
CA GLU A 425 15.02 -35.76 3.96
C GLU A 425 15.06 -36.80 2.81
N THR A 426 16.25 -37.33 2.55
CA THR A 426 16.50 -38.29 1.46
C THR A 426 16.00 -39.71 1.72
N SER A 427 15.76 -40.09 2.98
CA SER A 427 15.30 -41.45 3.34
C SER A 427 13.79 -41.65 3.25
N MET A 428 13.00 -40.57 3.31
CA MET A 428 11.53 -40.61 3.21
C MET A 428 11.05 -41.01 1.79
N ASN A 429 10.19 -42.01 1.71
CA ASN A 429 9.54 -42.38 0.44
C ASN A 429 8.37 -41.45 0.08
N PHE A 430 7.96 -41.44 -1.19
CA PHE A 430 6.90 -40.56 -1.67
C PHE A 430 5.57 -40.69 -0.88
N GLN A 431 5.19 -41.90 -0.48
CA GLN A 431 3.91 -42.13 0.23
C GLN A 431 3.95 -41.55 1.65
N GLU A 432 5.10 -41.53 2.31
CA GLU A 432 5.32 -40.86 3.60
C GLU A 432 5.28 -39.34 3.45
N ARG A 433 6.01 -38.80 2.47
CA ARG A 433 5.97 -37.37 2.12
C ARG A 433 4.54 -36.90 1.84
N TYR A 434 3.78 -37.69 1.06
CA TYR A 434 2.37 -37.44 0.74
C TYR A 434 1.49 -37.43 1.98
N LYS A 435 1.60 -38.42 2.89
CA LYS A 435 0.81 -38.48 4.14
C LYS A 435 0.99 -37.22 4.98
N VAL A 436 2.24 -36.80 5.21
CA VAL A 436 2.58 -35.60 6.00
C VAL A 436 1.99 -34.34 5.35
N MET A 437 2.23 -34.16 4.05
CA MET A 437 1.73 -33.03 3.27
C MET A 437 0.19 -32.96 3.27
N ASN A 438 -0.48 -34.10 3.04
CA ASN A 438 -1.94 -34.18 2.96
C ASN A 438 -2.59 -33.78 4.29
N TYR A 439 -2.08 -34.31 5.41
CA TYR A 439 -2.56 -33.98 6.75
C TYR A 439 -2.45 -32.47 7.06
N ILE A 440 -1.33 -31.84 6.67
CA ILE A 440 -1.16 -30.38 6.80
C ILE A 440 -2.22 -29.64 5.97
N LEU A 441 -2.44 -30.03 4.72
CA LEU A 441 -3.40 -29.39 3.82
C LEU A 441 -4.85 -29.52 4.31
N GLU A 442 -5.25 -30.69 4.81
CA GLU A 442 -6.58 -30.95 5.37
C GLU A 442 -6.86 -30.08 6.61
N ASN A 443 -5.86 -29.84 7.46
CA ASN A 443 -6.03 -29.03 8.67
C ASN A 443 -5.90 -27.52 8.40
N ILE A 444 -5.06 -27.08 7.46
CA ILE A 444 -4.82 -25.65 7.18
C ILE A 444 -5.82 -25.09 6.17
N SER A 445 -6.21 -25.83 5.13
CA SER A 445 -7.08 -25.32 4.07
C SER A 445 -8.45 -24.81 4.57
N PRO A 446 -9.15 -25.47 5.52
CA PRO A 446 -10.45 -25.02 6.03
C PRO A 446 -10.40 -23.75 6.89
N LEU A 447 -9.25 -23.38 7.46
CA LEU A 447 -9.15 -22.25 8.38
C LEU A 447 -9.55 -20.92 7.73
N GLU A 448 -10.39 -20.12 8.38
CA GLU A 448 -10.86 -18.85 7.82
C GLU A 448 -9.72 -17.81 7.77
N ALA A 449 -9.46 -17.23 6.58
CA ALA A 449 -8.55 -16.09 6.43
C ALA A 449 -9.33 -14.79 6.51
N LYS A 450 -8.87 -13.81 7.31
CA LYS A 450 -9.58 -12.53 7.54
C LYS A 450 -8.75 -11.31 7.15
N THR A 451 -7.43 -11.45 7.20
CA THR A 451 -6.45 -10.38 6.97
C THR A 451 -5.46 -10.76 5.88
N VAL A 452 -4.71 -9.78 5.37
CA VAL A 452 -3.62 -10.03 4.40
C VAL A 452 -2.51 -10.92 4.99
N PHE A 453 -2.36 -10.88 6.32
CA PHE A 453 -1.44 -11.74 7.06
C PHE A 453 -1.90 -13.20 7.01
N ASP A 454 -3.19 -13.48 7.20
CA ASP A 454 -3.72 -14.84 7.16
C ASP A 454 -3.61 -15.44 5.75
N ILE A 455 -3.84 -14.61 4.72
CA ILE A 455 -3.57 -14.98 3.33
C ILE A 455 -2.10 -15.37 3.17
N LEU A 456 -1.16 -14.55 3.66
CA LEU A 456 0.27 -14.83 3.51
C LEU A 456 0.66 -16.14 4.18
N GLN A 457 0.18 -16.39 5.40
CA GLN A 457 0.46 -17.62 6.14
C GLN A 457 -0.12 -18.85 5.44
N LYS A 458 -1.43 -18.87 5.14
CA LYS A 458 -2.07 -20.01 4.48
C LYS A 458 -1.47 -20.29 3.11
N SER A 459 -1.23 -19.25 2.31
CA SER A 459 -0.61 -19.40 0.99
C SER A 459 0.83 -19.88 1.07
N SER A 460 1.60 -19.50 2.10
CA SER A 460 2.95 -20.04 2.32
C SER A 460 2.95 -21.54 2.60
N VAL A 461 2.01 -22.04 3.42
CA VAL A 461 1.91 -23.47 3.74
C VAL A 461 1.41 -24.27 2.54
N ILE A 462 0.32 -23.83 1.90
CA ILE A 462 -0.23 -24.51 0.72
C ILE A 462 0.79 -24.52 -0.41
N GLY A 463 1.48 -23.41 -0.66
CA GLY A 463 2.53 -23.32 -1.67
C GLY A 463 3.79 -24.11 -1.33
N SER A 464 4.08 -24.37 -0.05
CA SER A 464 5.21 -25.22 0.36
C SER A 464 4.87 -26.71 0.28
N ALA A 465 3.60 -27.06 0.41
CA ALA A 465 3.09 -28.42 0.26
C ALA A 465 3.03 -28.86 -1.21
N LEU A 466 2.49 -28.00 -2.09
CA LEU A 466 2.20 -28.36 -3.49
C LEU A 466 3.39 -28.93 -4.31
N PRO A 467 4.65 -28.47 -4.20
CA PRO A 467 5.76 -28.99 -5.01
C PRO A 467 6.10 -30.48 -4.79
N VAL A 468 5.78 -31.04 -3.62
CA VAL A 468 5.98 -32.47 -3.29
C VAL A 468 5.19 -33.39 -4.25
N LEU A 469 4.18 -32.85 -4.94
CA LEU A 469 3.36 -33.55 -5.93
C LEU A 469 3.97 -33.57 -7.33
N GLU A 470 4.97 -32.72 -7.62
CA GLU A 470 5.60 -32.65 -8.93
C GLU A 470 6.64 -33.78 -9.17
N GLU A 471 7.05 -34.51 -8.11
CA GLU A 471 8.03 -35.61 -8.17
C GLU A 471 7.44 -36.96 -8.66
N VAL A 472 6.15 -37.02 -8.99
CA VAL A 472 5.44 -38.30 -9.26
C VAL A 472 5.45 -38.67 -10.75
N PRO A 473 5.79 -39.93 -11.11
CA PRO A 473 5.73 -40.40 -12.50
C PRO A 473 4.30 -40.50 -13.07
N HIS A 474 4.18 -40.31 -14.39
CA HIS A 474 2.93 -39.99 -15.08
C HIS A 474 1.71 -40.90 -14.78
N GLN A 475 1.89 -42.22 -14.63
CA GLN A 475 0.78 -43.14 -14.35
C GLN A 475 0.11 -42.89 -12.99
N SER A 476 0.89 -42.49 -11.97
CA SER A 476 0.38 -42.34 -10.60
C SER A 476 -0.06 -40.91 -10.27
N LEU A 477 0.22 -39.94 -11.15
CA LEU A 477 -0.26 -38.57 -11.00
C LEU A 477 -1.79 -38.53 -10.88
N VAL A 478 -2.53 -39.23 -11.75
CA VAL A 478 -3.99 -39.10 -11.88
C VAL A 478 -4.74 -39.29 -10.55
N THR A 479 -4.32 -40.24 -9.71
CA THR A 479 -4.96 -40.50 -8.41
C THR A 479 -4.65 -39.44 -7.35
N SER A 480 -3.40 -39.01 -7.20
CA SER A 480 -3.01 -37.89 -6.30
C SER A 480 -3.60 -36.55 -6.75
N PHE A 481 -3.83 -36.40 -8.05
CA PHE A 481 -4.46 -35.25 -8.68
C PHE A 481 -5.92 -35.05 -8.31
N ILE A 482 -6.70 -36.13 -8.28
CA ILE A 482 -8.14 -36.11 -7.95
C ILE A 482 -8.35 -35.55 -6.54
N PHE A 483 -7.47 -35.90 -5.59
CA PHE A 483 -7.59 -35.38 -4.23
C PHE A 483 -7.37 -33.86 -4.18
N ILE A 484 -6.35 -33.34 -4.85
CA ILE A 484 -5.92 -31.94 -4.64
C ILE A 484 -6.61 -30.95 -5.56
N CYS A 485 -6.98 -31.37 -6.76
CA CYS A 485 -7.51 -30.47 -7.78
C CYS A 485 -9.01 -30.67 -8.08
N THR A 486 -9.78 -31.49 -7.36
CA THR A 486 -11.25 -31.50 -7.59
C THR A 486 -11.90 -30.17 -7.12
N PRO A 487 -13.01 -29.71 -7.75
CA PRO A 487 -13.77 -28.56 -7.26
C PRO A 487 -14.34 -28.73 -5.84
N GLN A 488 -14.35 -29.96 -5.32
CA GLN A 488 -14.76 -30.33 -3.97
C GLN A 488 -13.60 -30.21 -2.95
N ASN A 489 -12.35 -30.02 -3.39
CA ASN A 489 -11.21 -29.97 -2.48
C ASN A 489 -10.98 -28.59 -1.86
N PHE A 490 -10.62 -28.59 -0.57
CA PHE A 490 -10.40 -27.42 0.26
C PHE A 490 -9.24 -26.54 -0.22
N SER A 491 -8.18 -27.08 -0.84
CA SER A 491 -6.99 -26.27 -1.18
C SER A 491 -7.23 -25.28 -2.32
N LEU A 492 -7.80 -25.69 -3.46
CA LEU A 492 -8.11 -24.75 -4.56
C LEU A 492 -9.25 -23.79 -4.18
N SER A 493 -10.23 -24.27 -3.41
CA SER A 493 -11.28 -23.42 -2.83
C SER A 493 -10.68 -22.35 -1.91
N ALA A 494 -9.76 -22.73 -1.01
CA ALA A 494 -9.05 -21.80 -0.13
C ALA A 494 -8.19 -20.80 -0.91
N ILE A 495 -7.45 -21.21 -1.95
CA ILE A 495 -6.70 -20.30 -2.83
C ILE A 495 -7.66 -19.31 -3.50
N SER A 496 -8.76 -19.79 -4.08
CA SER A 496 -9.75 -18.94 -4.77
C SER A 496 -10.43 -17.94 -3.84
N SER A 497 -10.74 -18.36 -2.61
CA SER A 497 -11.24 -17.50 -1.54
C SER A 497 -10.19 -16.44 -1.14
N MET A 498 -8.93 -16.85 -0.96
CA MET A 498 -7.83 -15.94 -0.63
C MET A 498 -7.55 -14.91 -1.74
N THR A 499 -7.61 -15.26 -3.03
CA THR A 499 -7.51 -14.25 -4.12
C THR A 499 -8.67 -13.25 -4.07
N SER A 500 -9.86 -13.69 -3.66
CA SER A 500 -11.04 -12.84 -3.52
C SER A 500 -10.94 -11.90 -2.31
N LEU A 501 -10.38 -12.37 -1.20
CA LEU A 501 -10.08 -11.55 -0.03
C LEU A 501 -8.94 -10.56 -0.33
N LEU A 502 -7.89 -10.97 -1.04
CA LEU A 502 -6.78 -10.10 -1.45
C LEU A 502 -7.29 -8.92 -2.28
N TRP A 503 -8.18 -9.18 -3.24
CA TRP A 503 -8.85 -8.14 -4.05
C TRP A 503 -9.67 -7.17 -3.20
N SER A 504 -10.39 -7.66 -2.19
CA SER A 504 -11.16 -6.83 -1.24
C SER A 504 -10.26 -5.95 -0.37
N ILE A 505 -9.12 -6.49 0.10
CA ILE A 505 -8.15 -5.74 0.90
C ILE A 505 -7.42 -4.69 0.04
N ALA A 506 -6.96 -5.06 -1.15
CA ALA A 506 -6.22 -4.15 -2.04
C ALA A 506 -7.04 -2.92 -2.45
N GLN A 507 -8.37 -3.07 -2.63
CA GLN A 507 -9.27 -1.95 -2.90
C GLN A 507 -9.29 -0.88 -1.80
N LYS A 508 -9.01 -1.24 -0.53
CA LYS A 508 -8.92 -0.28 0.59
C LYS A 508 -7.68 0.62 0.50
N ARG A 509 -6.65 0.19 -0.26
CA ARG A 509 -5.39 0.92 -0.49
C ARG A 509 -4.66 1.33 0.79
N ASP A 510 -4.74 0.51 1.84
CA ASP A 510 -4.03 0.76 3.09
C ASP A 510 -2.52 0.71 2.88
N VAL A 511 -1.83 1.76 3.35
CA VAL A 511 -0.38 1.92 3.27
C VAL A 511 0.32 0.89 4.17
N ALA A 512 -0.29 0.48 5.28
CA ALA A 512 0.30 -0.47 6.22
C ALA A 512 0.41 -1.90 5.66
N ASP A 513 -0.53 -2.28 4.79
CA ASP A 513 -0.65 -3.64 4.26
C ASP A 513 -0.07 -3.81 2.85
N ILE A 514 0.37 -2.73 2.17
CA ILE A 514 0.84 -2.77 0.77
C ILE A 514 1.94 -3.81 0.49
N SER A 515 2.94 -3.93 1.36
CA SER A 515 4.03 -4.91 1.20
C SER A 515 3.49 -6.33 1.30
N LEU A 516 2.63 -6.58 2.30
CA LEU A 516 2.00 -7.87 2.54
C LEU A 516 1.03 -8.21 1.40
N THR A 517 0.32 -7.24 0.82
CA THR A 517 -0.55 -7.44 -0.35
C THR A 517 0.25 -7.93 -1.55
N LYS A 518 1.42 -7.31 -1.81
CA LYS A 518 2.32 -7.76 -2.89
C LYS A 518 2.87 -9.17 -2.62
N GLN A 519 3.34 -9.44 -1.41
CA GLN A 519 3.90 -10.75 -1.04
C GLN A 519 2.82 -11.86 -1.06
N SER A 520 1.59 -11.56 -0.66
CA SER A 520 0.43 -12.46 -0.77
C SER A 520 0.03 -12.71 -2.21
N ALA A 521 0.13 -11.71 -3.10
CA ALA A 521 -0.06 -11.91 -4.53
C ALA A 521 1.00 -12.86 -5.12
N GLU A 522 2.29 -12.66 -4.76
CA GLU A 522 3.40 -13.53 -5.19
C GLU A 522 3.22 -14.98 -4.71
N ASN A 523 2.86 -15.20 -3.44
CA ASN A 523 2.55 -16.53 -2.91
C ASN A 523 1.37 -17.19 -3.65
N LEU A 524 0.23 -16.50 -3.77
CA LEU A 524 -0.96 -17.06 -4.39
C LEU A 524 -0.74 -17.37 -5.88
N ALA A 525 0.02 -16.55 -6.59
CA ALA A 525 0.44 -16.83 -7.96
C ALA A 525 1.34 -18.07 -8.04
N SER A 526 2.23 -18.29 -7.07
CA SER A 526 3.04 -19.51 -7.00
C SER A 526 2.18 -20.76 -6.83
N CYS A 527 1.23 -20.73 -5.88
CA CYS A 527 0.29 -21.84 -5.67
C CYS A 527 -0.54 -22.12 -6.93
N LEU A 528 -1.08 -21.05 -7.55
CA LEU A 528 -1.89 -21.16 -8.76
C LEU A 528 -1.09 -21.65 -9.97
N ASN A 529 0.20 -21.32 -10.07
CA ASN A 529 1.07 -21.84 -11.13
C ASN A 529 1.25 -23.36 -11.02
N THR A 530 1.51 -23.90 -9.82
CA THR A 530 1.60 -25.35 -9.63
C THR A 530 0.25 -26.04 -9.89
N VAL A 531 -0.87 -25.48 -9.40
CA VAL A 531 -2.21 -26.03 -9.71
C VAL A 531 -2.54 -25.95 -11.21
N LEU A 532 -2.09 -24.91 -11.92
CA LEU A 532 -2.32 -24.76 -13.36
C LEU A 532 -1.45 -25.72 -14.18
N LYS A 533 -0.16 -25.87 -13.82
CA LYS A 533 0.76 -26.87 -14.39
C LYS A 533 0.17 -28.27 -14.23
N ALA A 534 -0.31 -28.55 -13.03
CA ALA A 534 -1.01 -29.78 -12.74
C ALA A 534 -2.23 -29.93 -13.68
N ALA A 535 -3.22 -29.05 -13.59
CA ALA A 535 -4.48 -29.15 -14.34
C ALA A 535 -4.29 -29.33 -15.86
N ALA A 536 -3.27 -28.71 -16.45
CA ALA A 536 -2.90 -28.87 -17.85
C ALA A 536 -2.47 -30.30 -18.21
N VAL A 537 -1.70 -30.96 -17.34
CA VAL A 537 -1.33 -32.38 -17.50
C VAL A 537 -2.57 -33.26 -17.49
N THR A 538 -3.52 -33.07 -16.56
CA THR A 538 -4.79 -33.83 -16.57
C THR A 538 -5.63 -33.57 -17.83
N ALA A 539 -5.67 -32.32 -18.31
CA ALA A 539 -6.40 -31.94 -19.52
C ALA A 539 -5.79 -32.51 -20.81
N SER A 540 -4.51 -32.93 -20.77
CA SER A 540 -3.84 -33.64 -21.86
C SER A 540 -4.08 -35.16 -21.88
N VAL A 541 -4.74 -35.73 -20.85
CA VAL A 541 -5.09 -37.17 -20.81
C VAL A 541 -6.17 -37.50 -21.85
N ASP A 542 -6.16 -38.75 -22.30
CA ASP A 542 -6.87 -39.28 -23.46
C ASP A 542 -8.35 -38.85 -23.59
N SER A 543 -8.78 -38.61 -24.83
CA SER A 543 -9.84 -37.64 -25.20
C SER A 543 -11.28 -38.04 -24.86
N LYS A 544 -11.47 -39.09 -24.05
CA LYS A 544 -12.76 -39.64 -23.62
C LYS A 544 -12.87 -39.81 -22.10
N SER A 545 -11.84 -39.43 -21.34
CA SER A 545 -11.85 -39.53 -19.88
C SER A 545 -12.60 -38.36 -19.21
N SER A 546 -13.30 -38.65 -18.11
CA SER A 546 -13.90 -37.62 -17.23
C SER A 546 -12.83 -36.69 -16.65
N PHE A 547 -11.63 -37.21 -16.40
CA PHE A 547 -10.47 -36.46 -15.94
C PHE A 547 -10.06 -35.35 -16.92
N GLN A 548 -10.18 -35.56 -18.23
CA GLN A 548 -9.85 -34.51 -19.21
C GLN A 548 -10.76 -33.28 -19.05
N GLN A 549 -12.07 -33.49 -18.91
CA GLN A 549 -13.04 -32.41 -18.69
C GLN A 549 -12.79 -31.69 -17.36
N GLN A 550 -12.42 -32.44 -16.33
CA GLN A 550 -12.07 -31.89 -15.02
C GLN A 550 -10.80 -31.02 -15.10
N GLY A 551 -9.73 -31.49 -15.75
CA GLY A 551 -8.51 -30.69 -16.01
C GLY A 551 -8.83 -29.37 -16.72
N LYS A 552 -9.66 -29.41 -17.78
CA LYS A 552 -10.10 -28.23 -18.55
C LYS A 552 -10.87 -27.22 -17.69
N LEU A 553 -11.76 -27.69 -16.80
CA LEU A 553 -12.45 -26.85 -15.83
C LEU A 553 -11.46 -26.17 -14.87
N LEU A 554 -10.43 -26.89 -14.43
CA LEU A 554 -9.45 -26.41 -13.45
C LEU A 554 -8.47 -25.40 -14.02
N VAL A 555 -8.00 -25.60 -15.25
CA VAL A 555 -7.30 -24.56 -16.02
C VAL A 555 -8.12 -23.27 -16.02
N LYS A 556 -9.42 -23.34 -16.34
CA LYS A 556 -10.31 -22.18 -16.40
C LYS A 556 -10.51 -21.50 -15.03
N ILE A 557 -10.58 -22.26 -13.93
CA ILE A 557 -10.66 -21.72 -12.56
C ILE A 557 -9.34 -21.05 -12.18
N SER A 558 -8.21 -21.73 -12.36
CA SER A 558 -6.88 -21.24 -12.02
C SER A 558 -6.49 -19.98 -12.81
N MET A 559 -6.86 -19.88 -14.09
CA MET A 559 -6.64 -18.67 -14.89
C MET A 559 -7.48 -17.48 -14.40
N LYS A 560 -8.75 -17.70 -14.03
CA LYS A 560 -9.58 -16.66 -13.40
C LYS A 560 -9.01 -16.18 -12.05
N ALA A 561 -8.46 -17.10 -11.26
CA ALA A 561 -7.80 -16.76 -10.00
C ALA A 561 -6.50 -15.95 -10.23
N HIS A 562 -5.69 -16.30 -11.24
CA HIS A 562 -4.52 -15.49 -11.64
C HIS A 562 -4.92 -14.07 -12.08
N GLN A 563 -6.02 -13.92 -12.83
CA GLN A 563 -6.55 -12.60 -13.18
C GLN A 563 -6.93 -11.81 -11.93
N LYS A 564 -7.59 -12.42 -10.94
CA LYS A 564 -7.94 -11.73 -9.69
C LYS A 564 -6.71 -11.32 -8.84
N VAL A 565 -5.61 -12.08 -8.92
CA VAL A 565 -4.30 -11.67 -8.37
C VAL A 565 -3.72 -10.48 -9.15
N ALA A 566 -3.84 -10.47 -10.48
CA ALA A 566 -3.44 -9.33 -11.33
C ALA A 566 -4.18 -8.06 -10.93
N ASP A 567 -5.52 -8.14 -10.87
CA ASP A 567 -6.40 -7.04 -10.52
C ASP A 567 -6.02 -6.45 -9.15
N SER A 568 -5.75 -7.32 -8.17
CA SER A 568 -5.32 -6.94 -6.80
C SER A 568 -4.05 -6.10 -6.76
N LEU A 569 -3.17 -6.19 -7.77
CA LEU A 569 -1.99 -5.31 -7.90
C LEU A 569 -2.27 -4.10 -8.79
N LEU A 570 -3.12 -4.25 -9.82
CA LEU A 570 -3.50 -3.17 -10.72
C LEU A 570 -4.39 -2.11 -10.05
N VAL A 571 -5.25 -2.45 -9.08
CA VAL A 571 -6.06 -1.46 -8.31
C VAL A 571 -5.22 -0.48 -7.48
N LEU A 572 -3.94 -0.82 -7.26
CA LEU A 572 -2.92 -0.02 -6.58
C LEU A 572 -2.07 0.81 -7.55
N THR A 573 -2.39 0.78 -8.85
CA THR A 573 -1.58 1.32 -9.96
C THR A 573 -2.38 2.34 -10.76
N ILE A 574 -1.75 3.44 -11.17
CA ILE A 574 -2.39 4.46 -12.03
C ILE A 574 -1.94 4.32 -13.49
N PRO A 575 -2.66 4.89 -14.46
CA PRO A 575 -2.27 4.80 -15.87
C PRO A 575 -0.87 5.34 -16.13
N ASP A 576 -0.15 4.65 -17.03
CA ASP A 576 1.22 4.93 -17.47
C ASP A 576 2.28 4.84 -16.36
N GLU A 577 1.95 4.25 -15.21
CA GLU A 577 2.94 3.85 -14.22
C GLU A 577 3.80 2.69 -14.76
N LYS A 578 5.11 2.71 -14.47
CA LYS A 578 6.03 1.61 -14.81
C LYS A 578 5.44 0.26 -14.39
N THR A 579 5.56 -0.73 -15.28
CA THR A 579 5.06 -2.08 -15.09
C THR A 579 5.53 -2.73 -13.79
N ILE A 580 4.68 -3.62 -13.27
CA ILE A 580 4.97 -4.51 -12.15
C ILE A 580 5.32 -5.88 -12.73
N PRO A 581 6.61 -6.23 -12.89
CA PRO A 581 7.03 -7.61 -13.09
C PRO A 581 6.92 -8.37 -11.78
N PHE A 582 6.48 -9.63 -11.83
CA PHE A 582 6.75 -10.62 -10.79
C PHE A 582 7.07 -11.98 -11.40
N THR A 583 7.80 -12.79 -10.64
CA THR A 583 8.12 -14.18 -10.98
C THR A 583 7.76 -15.04 -9.78
N ALA A 584 7.04 -16.15 -10.00
CA ALA A 584 6.65 -17.11 -8.98
C ALA A 584 6.88 -18.53 -9.51
N GLY A 585 7.93 -19.20 -9.02
CA GLY A 585 8.40 -20.46 -9.60
C GLY A 585 8.70 -20.31 -11.09
N GLN A 586 8.01 -21.10 -11.92
CA GLN A 586 8.16 -21.10 -13.38
C GLN A 586 7.25 -20.08 -14.10
N LEU A 587 6.32 -19.41 -13.39
CA LEU A 587 5.52 -18.33 -13.93
C LEU A 587 6.32 -17.02 -13.92
N SER A 588 6.43 -16.37 -15.08
CA SER A 588 6.76 -14.95 -15.17
C SER A 588 5.54 -14.16 -15.61
N MET A 589 5.23 -13.07 -14.91
CA MET A 589 4.05 -12.24 -15.15
C MET A 589 4.45 -10.76 -15.17
N THR A 590 3.81 -9.98 -16.03
CA THR A 590 4.00 -8.54 -16.09
C THR A 590 2.68 -7.82 -16.22
N LEU A 591 2.48 -6.85 -15.35
CA LEU A 591 1.27 -6.06 -15.21
C LEU A 591 1.55 -4.60 -15.55
N GLY A 592 0.62 -3.95 -16.23
CA GLY A 592 0.62 -2.51 -16.42
C GLY A 592 -0.79 -1.97 -16.66
N ARG A 593 -0.98 -0.70 -16.34
CA ARG A 593 -2.19 0.06 -16.65
C ARG A 593 -1.80 1.19 -17.58
N TYR A 594 -2.48 1.32 -18.72
CA TYR A 594 -2.08 2.24 -19.78
C TYR A 594 -3.22 3.14 -20.22
N THR A 595 -2.92 4.40 -20.51
CA THR A 595 -3.83 5.28 -21.25
C THR A 595 -3.98 4.78 -22.69
N LEU A 596 -5.12 5.07 -23.32
CA LEU A 596 -5.42 4.60 -24.68
C LEU A 596 -4.36 5.03 -25.72
N GLN A 597 -3.76 6.20 -25.52
CA GLN A 597 -2.68 6.74 -26.37
C GLN A 597 -1.39 5.91 -26.31
N ARG A 598 -1.13 5.21 -25.19
CA ARG A 598 0.08 4.41 -24.96
C ARG A 598 -0.02 2.97 -25.46
N LEU A 599 -1.18 2.52 -25.93
CA LEU A 599 -1.38 1.14 -26.41
C LEU A 599 -0.78 0.88 -27.80
N SER A 600 -0.71 1.90 -28.65
CA SER A 600 -0.15 1.78 -30.01
C SER A 600 1.34 1.44 -29.94
N GLY A 601 1.73 0.28 -30.49
CA GLY A 601 3.13 -0.17 -30.49
C GLY A 601 3.66 -0.59 -29.11
N LEU A 602 2.80 -0.77 -28.10
CA LEU A 602 3.22 -1.12 -26.74
C LEU A 602 3.89 -2.50 -26.72
N GLU A 603 5.18 -2.53 -26.38
CA GLU A 603 5.91 -3.77 -26.11
C GLU A 603 5.74 -4.19 -24.64
N VAL A 604 5.27 -5.41 -24.44
CA VAL A 604 5.14 -6.08 -23.13
C VAL A 604 6.07 -7.29 -23.12
N LYS A 605 6.76 -7.52 -22.00
CA LYS A 605 7.70 -8.63 -21.82
C LYS A 605 7.36 -9.39 -20.54
N ALA A 606 7.45 -10.71 -20.57
CA ALA A 606 7.35 -11.58 -19.40
C ALA A 606 8.25 -12.80 -19.60
N GLY A 607 9.21 -13.01 -18.70
CA GLY A 607 10.22 -14.06 -18.86
C GLY A 607 11.02 -13.86 -20.15
N LYS A 608 11.08 -14.90 -21.00
CA LYS A 608 11.67 -14.84 -22.34
C LYS A 608 10.69 -14.36 -23.42
N GLY A 609 9.39 -14.27 -23.11
CA GLY A 609 8.37 -13.85 -24.06
C GLY A 609 8.31 -12.34 -24.23
N ARG A 610 7.98 -11.91 -25.45
CA ARG A 610 7.60 -10.51 -25.78
C ARG A 610 6.35 -10.49 -26.64
N PHE A 611 5.52 -9.48 -26.47
CA PHE A 611 4.37 -9.18 -27.32
C PHE A 611 4.36 -7.69 -27.64
N ILE A 612 4.02 -7.32 -28.88
CA ILE A 612 3.94 -5.92 -29.33
C ILE A 612 2.52 -5.68 -29.84
N LEU A 613 1.83 -4.73 -29.23
CA LEU A 613 0.48 -4.34 -29.67
C LEU A 613 0.52 -3.61 -31.03
N PRO A 614 -0.44 -3.88 -31.94
CA PRO A 614 -0.46 -3.24 -33.26
C PRO A 614 -0.44 -1.70 -33.18
N SER A 615 0.32 -1.06 -34.06
CA SER A 615 0.40 0.41 -34.10
C SER A 615 -0.90 1.07 -34.58
N LYS A 616 -1.76 0.35 -35.31
CA LYS A 616 -3.06 0.84 -35.77
C LYS A 616 -4.09 0.85 -34.62
N SER A 617 -4.14 1.97 -33.91
CA SER A 617 -5.00 2.19 -32.73
C SER A 617 -6.49 1.91 -32.96
N GLN A 618 -7.03 2.15 -34.16
CA GLN A 618 -8.46 1.95 -34.45
C GLN A 618 -8.97 0.52 -34.17
N LEU A 619 -8.14 -0.51 -34.39
CA LEU A 619 -8.50 -1.91 -34.08
C LEU A 619 -8.45 -2.24 -32.58
N LEU A 620 -7.69 -1.47 -31.80
CA LEU A 620 -7.61 -1.62 -30.33
C LEU A 620 -8.67 -0.78 -29.60
N LEU A 621 -9.29 0.19 -30.28
CA LEU A 621 -10.25 1.12 -29.71
C LEU A 621 -11.72 0.75 -30.00
N SER A 622 -11.98 -0.14 -30.96
CA SER A 622 -13.32 -0.66 -31.22
C SER A 622 -13.89 -1.37 -29.98
N GLY A 623 -14.88 -0.73 -29.33
CA GLY A 623 -15.49 -1.20 -28.08
C GLY A 623 -14.94 -0.55 -26.80
N VAL A 624 -13.84 0.21 -26.87
CA VAL A 624 -13.12 0.75 -25.69
C VAL A 624 -13.49 2.21 -25.37
N ASN A 625 -14.28 2.87 -26.24
CA ASN A 625 -14.68 4.30 -26.19
C ASN A 625 -15.35 4.80 -24.88
N LYS A 626 -15.57 3.96 -23.87
CA LYS A 626 -16.12 4.32 -22.55
C LYS A 626 -15.12 4.19 -21.39
N THR A 627 -13.87 3.79 -21.63
CA THR A 627 -12.85 3.62 -20.58
C THR A 627 -11.70 4.61 -20.72
N SER A 628 -11.12 5.05 -19.60
CA SER A 628 -9.99 6.00 -19.57
C SER A 628 -8.61 5.32 -19.58
N PHE A 629 -8.58 4.00 -19.38
CA PHE A 629 -7.37 3.19 -19.37
C PHE A 629 -7.70 1.75 -19.74
N VAL A 630 -6.66 0.99 -20.11
CA VAL A 630 -6.71 -0.46 -20.30
C VAL A 630 -5.68 -1.11 -19.37
N ASP A 631 -6.10 -2.18 -18.70
CA ASP A 631 -5.22 -3.04 -17.92
C ASP A 631 -4.64 -4.14 -18.81
N VAL A 632 -3.33 -4.37 -18.67
CA VAL A 632 -2.55 -5.30 -19.49
C VAL A 632 -1.85 -6.29 -18.58
N GLN A 633 -2.13 -7.56 -18.81
CA GLN A 633 -1.51 -8.70 -18.14
C GLN A 633 -0.84 -9.58 -19.19
N MET A 634 0.47 -9.80 -19.06
CA MET A 634 1.20 -10.81 -19.81
C MET A 634 1.63 -11.93 -18.87
N LEU A 635 1.29 -13.17 -19.23
CA LEU A 635 1.67 -14.40 -18.54
C LEU A 635 2.66 -15.17 -19.44
N SER A 636 3.71 -15.72 -18.85
CA SER A 636 4.66 -16.62 -19.51
C SER A 636 4.87 -17.85 -18.63
N PHE A 637 4.48 -19.01 -19.16
CA PHE A 637 4.63 -20.31 -18.53
C PHE A 637 5.72 -21.15 -19.23
N SER A 638 6.25 -22.14 -18.53
CA SER A 638 7.17 -23.17 -19.07
C SER A 638 6.46 -24.35 -19.74
N PHE A 639 5.13 -24.43 -19.62
CA PHE A 639 4.28 -25.53 -20.05
C PHE A 639 3.08 -24.98 -20.84
N ASN A 640 2.44 -25.82 -21.66
CA ASN A 640 1.20 -25.44 -22.33
C ASN A 640 0.01 -25.52 -21.36
N ALA A 641 -0.58 -24.39 -21.00
CA ALA A 641 -1.77 -24.31 -20.16
C ALA A 641 -3.10 -24.55 -20.91
N TYR A 642 -3.07 -24.68 -22.25
CA TYR A 642 -4.24 -24.82 -23.11
C TYR A 642 -4.21 -26.17 -23.84
N THR A 643 -4.76 -27.19 -23.20
CA THR A 643 -4.90 -28.59 -23.65
C THR A 643 -6.35 -29.05 -23.60
#